data_AF-A0A4Q5HE28-F1
#
_entry.id   AF-A0A4Q5HE28-F1
#
_cell.length_a   1.000
_cell.length_b   1.000
_cell.length_c   1.000
_cell.angle_alpha   90.00
_cell.angle_beta   90.00
_cell.angle_gamma   90.00
#
_symmetry.space_group_name_H-M   'P 1'
#
loop_
_entity.id
_entity.type
_entity.pdbx_description
1 polymer ?
#
loop_
_entity_poly.entity_id
_entity_poly.type
_entity_poly.pdbx_seq_one_letter_code
_entity_poly.pdbx_strand_id
1 'polypeptide(L)'
;MKQISIAILLCLCTLASFAQGGQALDLKDIVSGKFRAENIYGVIPIPGDGEHYSQMNPEGTQIIKYSFKTGKPVEVLFDAATARECTFKTFDSYSFSPDGTKLLIATETTPIYRHSYTAVHYIYSLKRNINGEINNIVEKLSDGGPQQVPVFSPDGTMVAFVRDNNIYLVKFLYGNSESQVTEDGKRNAVLNGIPDWVYEEEFSFNRALEFSADSKMIAYIRFDETEVPSYSFPVFAGSNPHITAFKKYPGDYTYKYPKTGEANSKVSVHTFDIKSKVTRKMQVPMDADGYIPRIRFTHDPNKLAIITLNRHQNRLDMYFGDPRSTVCKQVLRDESDAYIKEAVFDNIIFYPENFSFVSEKSGYNHLYWYSMGGNLLKQVTAGNYEVKDFLGWDADDNSFYFTSNEESPLRKAVYKIDRKGKKTKLSTQPGINTAQFSTNMKYYMNRYSNLSTPTVITLNDNAGKVLSTLVTNDNLKKTLTQYNVPQKEFFTFQTQDGVTLNGWMMKPTDFSASKKYPVLLYQYSGPGSQQVLDTWSISWETYMASRGFIVVCVDGRGTGGRGADFEKCTYLNLGVKEAKDQVATAQYMGSQSYVDKSRIGIWGWSYGGYMTIMSMSEGTPVFKAGVAVAAVTDWNYYDTIYGECFMRTPKENAEGYKSSSAFTRANQLNGNLLLVHGMADDNVHFQNCAEYAEHLVQLNKQFDMQVYTNRNHGIYGGNTRYHLYTKLTNFFERELK
;
A
#
# COMPACT_ATOMS: atom_id res chain seq x y z
N MET A 1 87.45 -0.52 -16.39
CA MET A 1 86.71 0.39 -17.28
C MET A 1 85.25 -0.05 -17.23
N LYS A 2 84.40 0.64 -16.45
CA LYS A 2 83.34 1.57 -16.91
C LYS A 2 82.42 0.88 -17.94
N GLN A 3 81.14 0.59 -17.71
CA GLN A 3 80.10 1.48 -17.18
C GLN A 3 79.04 0.71 -16.37
N ILE A 4 78.85 1.15 -15.13
CA ILE A 4 77.63 1.01 -14.33
C ILE A 4 76.93 2.37 -14.46
N SER A 5 75.63 2.40 -14.76
CA SER A 5 74.62 3.29 -14.15
C SER A 5 73.35 3.32 -15.00
N ILE A 6 72.21 3.47 -14.31
CA ILE A 6 70.87 3.80 -14.85
C ILE A 6 70.07 2.61 -15.42
N ALA A 7 69.79 1.61 -14.59
CA ALA A 7 68.60 0.75 -14.79
C ALA A 7 68.02 0.18 -13.48
N ILE A 8 68.46 0.70 -12.32
CA ILE A 8 67.98 0.28 -10.99
C ILE A 8 67.53 1.54 -10.24
N LEU A 9 66.54 2.25 -10.79
CA LEU A 9 65.75 3.25 -10.06
C LEU A 9 64.37 3.54 -10.70
N LEU A 10 63.89 2.66 -11.59
CA LEU A 10 62.60 2.82 -12.29
C LEU A 10 61.69 1.58 -12.22
N CYS A 11 62.03 0.59 -11.39
CA CYS A 11 61.21 -0.62 -11.14
C CYS A 11 60.62 -0.69 -9.72
N LEU A 12 60.59 0.43 -8.98
CA LEU A 12 60.05 0.49 -7.61
C LEU A 12 58.88 1.46 -7.42
N CYS A 13 58.28 1.98 -8.50
CA CYS A 13 57.21 2.99 -8.40
C CYS A 13 55.86 2.63 -9.06
N THR A 14 55.63 1.39 -9.51
CA THR A 14 54.36 1.07 -10.21
C THR A 14 53.74 -0.28 -9.82
N LEU A 15 53.68 -0.61 -8.54
CA LEU A 15 52.76 -1.64 -8.02
C LEU A 15 52.15 -1.20 -6.67
N ALA A 16 51.50 -0.04 -6.70
CA ALA A 16 50.46 0.29 -5.73
C ALA A 16 49.25 0.74 -6.54
N SER A 17 48.61 -0.21 -7.23
CA SER A 17 47.20 -0.08 -7.55
C SER A 17 46.48 -0.09 -6.21
N PHE A 18 46.34 1.09 -5.60
CA PHE A 18 45.38 1.28 -4.54
C PHE A 18 44.04 0.85 -5.14
N ALA A 19 43.52 -0.30 -4.70
CA ALA A 19 42.09 -0.51 -4.73
C ALA A 19 41.52 0.66 -3.90
N GLN A 20 41.09 1.73 -4.58
CA GLN A 20 40.31 2.77 -3.94
C GLN A 20 39.05 2.08 -3.44
N GLY A 21 39.03 1.72 -2.15
CA GLY A 21 37.84 1.21 -1.51
C GLY A 21 36.70 2.21 -1.72
N GLY A 22 35.51 1.71 -2.03
CA GLY A 22 34.34 2.57 -2.22
C GLY A 22 34.10 3.46 -1.01
N GLN A 23 33.43 4.60 -1.22
CA GLN A 23 33.02 5.50 -0.18
C GLN A 23 32.04 4.82 0.79
N ALA A 24 32.07 5.22 2.06
CA ALA A 24 31.07 4.80 3.03
C ALA A 24 29.70 5.44 2.68
N LEU A 25 28.61 4.75 3.04
CA LEU A 25 27.28 5.32 2.90
C LEU A 25 27.08 6.48 3.88
N ASP A 26 26.47 7.56 3.40
CA ASP A 26 26.04 8.70 4.22
C ASP A 26 24.53 8.62 4.47
N LEU A 27 24.09 8.81 5.71
CA LEU A 27 22.68 8.75 6.07
C LEU A 27 21.85 9.80 5.31
N LYS A 28 22.40 10.99 5.07
CA LYS A 28 21.75 12.07 4.31
C LYS A 28 21.49 11.64 2.87
N ASP A 29 22.41 10.88 2.27
CA ASP A 29 22.23 10.32 0.93
C ASP A 29 21.10 9.27 0.89
N ILE A 30 20.95 8.46 1.95
CA ILE A 30 19.82 7.53 2.07
C ILE A 30 18.49 8.27 2.14
N VAL A 31 18.34 9.19 3.09
CA VAL A 31 17.05 9.84 3.37
C VAL A 31 16.66 10.90 2.34
N SER A 32 17.62 11.44 1.59
CA SER A 32 17.35 12.35 0.47
C SER A 32 16.90 11.62 -0.80
N GLY A 33 17.00 10.28 -0.83
CA GLY A 33 16.61 9.47 -1.98
C GLY A 33 17.65 9.42 -3.09
N LYS A 34 18.92 9.74 -2.82
CA LYS A 34 20.02 9.66 -3.81
C LYS A 34 20.14 8.29 -4.47
N PHE A 35 19.83 7.23 -3.72
CA PHE A 35 19.87 5.84 -4.18
C PHE A 35 18.49 5.31 -4.61
N ARG A 36 17.48 6.16 -4.74
CA ARG A 36 16.16 5.73 -5.19
C ARG A 36 16.24 5.26 -6.64
N ALA A 37 15.76 4.05 -6.91
CA ALA A 37 15.65 3.56 -8.27
C ALA A 37 14.71 4.44 -9.09
N GLU A 38 15.17 4.81 -10.28
CA GLU A 38 14.34 5.36 -11.33
C GLU A 38 13.19 4.39 -11.61
N ASN A 39 12.01 4.95 -11.81
CA ASN A 39 10.78 4.21 -12.00
C ASN A 39 9.83 5.03 -12.86
N ILE A 40 8.86 4.38 -13.47
CA ILE A 40 7.81 5.02 -14.28
C ILE A 40 6.54 5.10 -13.43
N TYR A 41 5.91 6.25 -13.27
CA TYR A 41 4.67 6.38 -12.48
C TYR A 41 3.53 6.91 -13.35
N GLY A 42 2.29 6.82 -12.87
CA GLY A 42 1.15 7.44 -13.56
C GLY A 42 0.87 6.88 -14.96
N VAL A 43 1.16 5.60 -15.19
CA VAL A 43 0.87 4.92 -16.46
C VAL A 43 -0.63 4.63 -16.52
N ILE A 44 -1.31 5.19 -17.51
CA ILE A 44 -2.74 4.98 -17.74
C ILE A 44 -2.94 4.41 -19.14
N PRO A 45 -3.31 3.11 -19.30
CA PRO A 45 -3.70 2.53 -20.57
C PRO A 45 -4.84 3.34 -21.17
N ILE A 46 -4.73 3.71 -22.45
CA ILE A 46 -5.74 4.55 -23.09
C ILE A 46 -7.00 3.69 -23.34
N PRO A 47 -8.19 4.14 -22.92
CA PRO A 47 -9.43 3.39 -23.16
C PRO A 47 -9.66 3.11 -24.64
N GLY A 48 -10.15 1.90 -24.95
CA GLY A 48 -10.60 1.50 -26.28
C GLY A 48 -9.53 1.26 -27.36
N ASP A 49 -8.31 1.78 -27.22
CA ASP A 49 -7.28 1.60 -28.27
C ASP A 49 -6.43 0.34 -28.10
N GLY A 50 -6.12 -0.05 -26.86
CA GLY A 50 -5.35 -1.24 -26.51
C GLY A 50 -3.91 -1.29 -27.02
N GLU A 51 -3.41 -0.20 -27.59
CA GLU A 51 -2.09 -0.10 -28.23
C GLU A 51 -1.19 0.93 -27.53
N HIS A 52 -1.79 1.82 -26.72
CA HIS A 52 -1.09 2.93 -26.10
C HIS A 52 -1.41 3.09 -24.61
N TYR A 53 -0.50 3.76 -23.94
CA TYR A 53 -0.69 4.29 -22.60
C TYR A 53 -0.33 5.78 -22.60
N SER A 54 -0.70 6.47 -21.54
CA SER A 54 -0.35 7.86 -21.33
C SER A 54 0.37 8.05 -20.01
N GLN A 55 1.14 9.13 -19.92
CA GLN A 55 1.81 9.58 -18.70
C GLN A 55 1.80 11.10 -18.62
N MET A 56 1.73 11.61 -17.39
CA MET A 56 2.09 12.99 -17.10
C MET A 56 3.62 13.12 -17.13
N ASN A 57 4.14 14.20 -17.71
CA ASN A 57 5.58 14.46 -17.64
C ASN A 57 6.02 14.85 -16.22
N PRO A 58 7.32 14.75 -15.88
CA PRO A 58 7.81 15.04 -14.53
C PRO A 58 7.50 16.46 -14.04
N GLU A 59 7.41 17.44 -14.94
CA GLU A 59 7.09 18.83 -14.62
C GLU A 59 5.60 19.07 -14.34
N GLY A 60 4.74 18.09 -14.62
CA GLY A 60 3.28 18.20 -14.44
C GLY A 60 2.62 19.20 -15.38
N THR A 61 3.17 19.38 -16.60
CA THR A 61 2.71 20.38 -17.58
C THR A 61 2.06 19.77 -18.83
N GLN A 62 2.33 18.49 -19.09
CA GLN A 62 1.90 17.79 -20.29
C GLN A 62 1.42 16.36 -19.99
N ILE A 63 0.46 15.89 -20.79
CA ILE A 63 0.05 14.48 -20.84
C ILE A 63 0.50 13.92 -22.19
N ILE A 64 1.33 12.88 -22.18
CA ILE A 64 1.98 12.35 -23.37
C ILE A 64 1.50 10.91 -23.61
N LYS A 65 1.07 10.62 -24.84
CA LYS A 65 0.71 9.30 -25.35
C LYS A 65 1.96 8.55 -25.80
N TYR A 66 2.09 7.29 -25.39
CA TYR A 66 3.20 6.39 -25.74
C TYR A 66 2.67 5.08 -26.31
N SER A 67 3.43 4.48 -27.22
CA SER A 67 3.13 3.16 -27.78
C SER A 67 3.60 2.03 -26.85
N PHE A 68 2.74 1.06 -26.54
CA PHE A 68 3.16 -0.17 -25.84
C PHE A 68 4.18 -0.99 -26.65
N LYS A 69 4.06 -0.97 -27.99
CA LYS A 69 4.92 -1.77 -28.87
C LYS A 69 6.35 -1.25 -28.93
N THR A 70 6.53 0.07 -28.93
CA THR A 70 7.85 0.70 -29.15
C THR A 70 8.40 1.44 -27.93
N GLY A 71 7.54 1.86 -27.01
CA GLY A 71 7.89 2.75 -25.90
C GLY A 71 8.12 4.20 -26.29
N LYS A 72 7.97 4.55 -27.57
CA LYS A 72 8.20 5.92 -28.05
C LYS A 72 6.98 6.81 -27.80
N PRO A 73 7.19 8.12 -27.53
CA PRO A 73 6.11 9.09 -27.52
C PRO A 73 5.49 9.17 -28.92
N VAL A 74 4.18 9.24 -28.96
CA VAL A 74 3.37 9.32 -30.18
C VAL A 74 2.79 10.71 -30.34
N GLU A 75 2.26 11.28 -29.26
CA GLU A 75 1.55 12.56 -29.27
C GLU A 75 1.52 13.19 -27.87
N VAL A 76 1.48 14.52 -27.78
CA VAL A 76 1.09 15.25 -26.56
C VAL A 76 -0.43 15.44 -26.57
N LEU A 77 -1.13 14.75 -25.66
CA LEU A 77 -2.60 14.79 -25.54
C LEU A 77 -3.10 16.09 -24.90
N PHE A 78 -2.32 16.66 -23.99
CA PHE A 78 -2.63 17.90 -23.29
C PHE A 78 -1.33 18.64 -22.98
N ASP A 79 -1.34 19.97 -23.14
CA ASP A 79 -0.23 20.86 -22.79
C ASP A 79 -0.79 22.14 -22.16
N ALA A 80 -0.51 22.35 -20.87
CA ALA A 80 -0.99 23.49 -20.11
C ALA A 80 -0.50 24.84 -20.67
N ALA A 81 0.60 24.87 -21.43
CA ALA A 81 1.13 26.10 -22.02
C ALA A 81 0.39 26.52 -23.30
N THR A 82 -0.22 25.58 -24.01
CA THR A 82 -0.90 25.85 -25.30
C THR A 82 -2.42 25.76 -25.21
N ALA A 83 -2.94 25.11 -24.17
CA ALA A 83 -4.37 24.99 -23.93
C ALA A 83 -5.04 26.35 -23.70
N ARG A 84 -6.12 26.62 -24.42
CA ARG A 84 -6.90 27.86 -24.28
C ARG A 84 -7.73 27.79 -23.01
N GLU A 85 -7.91 28.95 -22.38
CA GLU A 85 -8.65 29.10 -21.12
C GLU A 85 -8.07 28.30 -19.95
N CYS A 86 -6.84 27.78 -20.10
CA CYS A 86 -6.12 27.09 -19.05
C CYS A 86 -5.64 28.10 -17.98
N THR A 87 -6.20 28.03 -16.78
CA THR A 87 -5.87 28.94 -15.67
C THR A 87 -4.70 28.44 -14.81
N PHE A 88 -4.16 27.27 -15.11
CA PHE A 88 -3.07 26.64 -14.36
C PHE A 88 -1.88 26.33 -15.27
N LYS A 89 -0.68 26.30 -14.67
CA LYS A 89 0.57 25.97 -15.38
C LYS A 89 0.98 24.52 -15.19
N THR A 90 0.61 23.95 -14.05
CA THR A 90 0.89 22.56 -13.67
C THR A 90 -0.37 21.91 -13.11
N PHE A 91 -0.44 20.59 -13.18
CA PHE A 91 -1.53 19.79 -12.63
C PHE A 91 -0.97 18.56 -11.89
N ASP A 92 -1.79 17.96 -11.04
CA ASP A 92 -1.35 16.94 -10.09
C ASP A 92 -1.68 15.52 -10.57
N SER A 93 -2.82 15.35 -11.26
CA SER A 93 -3.22 14.07 -11.83
C SER A 93 -4.27 14.24 -12.95
N TYR A 94 -4.59 13.14 -13.63
CA TYR A 94 -5.64 13.11 -14.63
C TYR A 94 -6.27 11.71 -14.77
N SER A 95 -7.45 11.66 -15.38
CA SER A 95 -8.12 10.41 -15.79
C SER A 95 -8.87 10.59 -17.11
N PHE A 96 -9.10 9.50 -17.84
CA PHE A 96 -9.94 9.52 -19.05
C PHE A 96 -11.42 9.33 -18.72
N SER A 97 -12.27 9.93 -19.55
CA SER A 97 -13.63 9.43 -19.76
C SER A 97 -13.61 8.00 -20.33
N PRO A 98 -14.65 7.18 -20.12
CA PRO A 98 -14.64 5.77 -20.50
C PRO A 98 -14.44 5.52 -22.00
N ASP A 99 -14.87 6.45 -22.85
CA ASP A 99 -14.68 6.40 -24.31
C ASP A 99 -13.31 6.96 -24.78
N GLY A 100 -12.48 7.45 -23.85
CA GLY A 100 -11.18 8.05 -24.14
C GLY A 100 -11.24 9.43 -24.79
N THR A 101 -12.42 10.06 -24.90
CA THR A 101 -12.58 11.31 -25.67
C THR A 101 -12.44 12.58 -24.86
N LYS A 102 -12.31 12.48 -23.54
CA LYS A 102 -12.09 13.59 -22.60
C LYS A 102 -11.14 13.19 -21.50
N LEU A 103 -10.44 14.19 -20.99
CA LEU A 103 -9.65 14.14 -19.78
C LEU A 103 -10.37 14.87 -18.66
N LEU A 104 -10.20 14.37 -17.44
CA LEU A 104 -10.46 15.07 -16.21
C LEU A 104 -9.10 15.33 -15.56
N ILE A 105 -8.76 16.59 -15.33
CA ILE A 105 -7.46 17.06 -14.84
C ILE A 105 -7.65 17.65 -13.45
N ALA A 106 -6.85 17.21 -12.47
CA ALA A 106 -6.90 17.68 -11.10
C ALA A 106 -5.74 18.63 -10.78
N THR A 107 -6.04 19.71 -10.06
CA THR A 107 -5.07 20.69 -9.56
C THR A 107 -5.33 21.00 -8.08
N GLU A 108 -4.34 21.59 -7.40
CA GLU A 108 -4.49 22.06 -6.01
C GLU A 108 -4.87 20.92 -5.03
N THR A 109 -4.30 19.74 -5.26
CA THR A 109 -4.58 18.55 -4.46
C THR A 109 -4.20 18.74 -3.00
N THR A 110 -5.17 18.57 -2.11
CA THR A 110 -4.99 18.62 -0.66
C THR A 110 -5.35 17.25 -0.06
N PRO A 111 -4.37 16.47 0.43
CA PRO A 111 -4.63 15.19 1.09
C PRO A 111 -5.47 15.35 2.37
N ILE A 112 -6.33 14.38 2.65
CA ILE A 112 -7.10 14.29 3.89
C ILE A 112 -6.53 13.15 4.76
N TYR A 113 -6.61 11.90 4.29
CA TYR A 113 -6.01 10.72 4.92
C TYR A 113 -5.05 10.01 3.95
N ARG A 114 -5.08 8.68 3.87
CA ARG A 114 -4.16 7.87 3.04
C ARG A 114 -4.47 7.95 1.55
N HIS A 115 -5.74 7.96 1.18
CA HIS A 115 -6.21 7.87 -0.21
C HIS A 115 -7.08 9.07 -0.62
N SER A 116 -7.78 9.69 0.32
CA SER A 116 -8.68 10.81 0.07
C SER A 116 -7.93 12.13 -0.06
N TYR A 117 -8.45 12.96 -0.95
CA TYR A 117 -7.99 14.32 -1.18
C TYR A 117 -9.13 15.15 -1.75
N THR A 118 -9.04 16.47 -1.63
CA THR A 118 -9.81 17.42 -2.42
C THR A 118 -8.93 18.01 -3.51
N ALA A 119 -9.48 18.29 -4.69
CA ALA A 119 -8.79 19.01 -5.76
C ALA A 119 -9.77 19.84 -6.59
N VAL A 120 -9.26 20.86 -7.28
CA VAL A 120 -10.02 21.57 -8.32
C VAL A 120 -9.88 20.80 -9.62
N HIS A 121 -10.99 20.44 -10.26
CA HIS A 121 -10.97 19.65 -11.48
C HIS A 121 -11.38 20.44 -12.72
N TYR A 122 -10.82 20.04 -13.85
CA TYR A 122 -11.05 20.60 -15.17
C TYR A 122 -11.31 19.49 -16.19
N ILE A 123 -12.10 19.80 -17.21
CA ILE A 123 -12.43 18.92 -18.32
C ILE A 123 -11.69 19.41 -19.55
N TYR A 124 -11.14 18.48 -20.32
CA TYR A 124 -10.47 18.77 -21.58
C TYR A 124 -10.90 17.76 -22.65
N SER A 125 -11.41 18.23 -23.79
CA SER A 125 -11.85 17.36 -24.89
C SER A 125 -10.65 16.91 -25.74
N LEU A 126 -10.61 15.62 -26.09
CA LEU A 126 -9.69 15.03 -27.05
C LEU A 126 -10.35 14.79 -28.42
N LYS A 127 -11.61 15.19 -28.61
CA LYS A 127 -12.31 15.04 -29.89
C LYS A 127 -11.68 15.96 -30.94
N ARG A 128 -11.38 15.38 -32.11
CA ARG A 128 -10.88 16.09 -33.27
C ARG A 128 -12.01 16.57 -34.18
N ASN A 129 -11.86 17.76 -34.76
CA ASN A 129 -12.72 18.27 -35.82
C ASN A 129 -12.45 17.56 -37.16
N ILE A 130 -13.17 17.93 -38.23
CA ILE A 130 -13.00 17.35 -39.57
C ILE A 130 -11.58 17.55 -40.16
N ASN A 131 -10.86 18.57 -39.68
CA ASN A 131 -9.49 18.85 -40.07
C ASN A 131 -8.45 18.09 -39.21
N GLY A 132 -8.89 17.28 -38.25
CA GLY A 132 -8.02 16.53 -37.35
C GLY A 132 -7.53 17.32 -36.14
N GLU A 133 -8.03 18.52 -35.87
CA GLU A 133 -7.58 19.38 -34.77
C GLU A 133 -8.47 19.22 -33.53
N ILE A 134 -7.86 19.23 -32.35
CA ILE A 134 -8.58 19.21 -31.07
C ILE A 134 -9.08 20.61 -30.74
N ASN A 135 -10.32 20.72 -30.25
CA ASN A 135 -10.79 21.95 -29.62
C ASN A 135 -10.08 22.12 -28.26
N ASN A 136 -8.91 22.75 -28.29
CA ASN A 136 -7.96 22.87 -27.18
C ASN A 136 -8.43 23.88 -26.11
N ILE A 137 -9.62 23.66 -25.53
CA ILE A 137 -10.23 24.49 -24.47
C ILE A 137 -10.26 23.66 -23.18
N VAL A 138 -9.89 24.29 -22.07
CA VAL A 138 -10.01 23.75 -20.72
C VAL A 138 -11.22 24.38 -20.03
N GLU A 139 -12.12 23.54 -19.53
CA GLU A 139 -13.32 23.98 -18.82
C GLU A 139 -13.26 23.54 -17.37
N LYS A 140 -13.57 24.43 -16.42
CA LYS A 140 -13.64 24.05 -15.01
C LYS A 140 -14.83 23.10 -14.80
N LEU A 141 -14.65 22.03 -14.02
CA LEU A 141 -15.71 21.07 -13.74
C LEU A 141 -16.86 21.72 -12.95
N SER A 142 -16.53 22.53 -11.95
CA SER A 142 -17.49 23.16 -11.04
C SER A 142 -16.93 24.45 -10.46
N ASP A 143 -17.80 25.44 -10.28
CA ASP A 143 -17.47 26.71 -9.63
C ASP A 143 -17.64 26.69 -8.10
N GLY A 144 -18.25 25.64 -7.54
CA GLY A 144 -18.59 25.58 -6.11
C GLY A 144 -17.43 25.21 -5.17
N GLY A 145 -16.17 25.27 -5.62
CA GLY A 145 -14.99 24.92 -4.82
C GLY A 145 -14.55 23.46 -4.96
N PRO A 146 -13.45 23.04 -4.30
CA PRO A 146 -12.77 21.75 -4.52
C PRO A 146 -13.69 20.52 -4.42
N GLN A 147 -13.39 19.50 -5.20
CA GLN A 147 -14.16 18.27 -5.30
C GLN A 147 -13.35 17.06 -4.82
N GLN A 148 -14.05 16.03 -4.37
CA GLN A 148 -13.55 14.70 -4.08
C GLN A 148 -14.11 13.70 -5.09
N VAL A 149 -13.30 12.70 -5.42
CA VAL A 149 -13.67 11.51 -6.20
C VAL A 149 -14.55 11.74 -7.44
N PRO A 150 -14.23 12.73 -8.30
CA PRO A 150 -14.99 12.90 -9.52
C PRO A 150 -14.88 11.68 -10.45
N VAL A 151 -15.98 11.27 -11.04
CA VAL A 151 -16.07 10.11 -11.93
C VAL A 151 -17.02 10.41 -13.09
N PHE A 152 -16.60 10.01 -14.29
CA PHE A 152 -17.44 10.11 -15.49
C PHE A 152 -18.58 9.09 -15.49
N SER A 153 -19.72 9.45 -16.10
CA SER A 153 -20.71 8.47 -16.54
C SER A 153 -20.12 7.57 -17.65
N PRO A 154 -20.61 6.32 -17.80
CA PRO A 154 -20.16 5.40 -18.85
C PRO A 154 -20.21 5.97 -20.28
N ASP A 155 -21.16 6.85 -20.58
CA ASP A 155 -21.29 7.53 -21.87
C ASP A 155 -20.41 8.79 -22.01
N GLY A 156 -19.68 9.19 -20.96
CA GLY A 156 -18.80 10.36 -20.95
C GLY A 156 -19.52 11.71 -21.07
N THR A 157 -20.82 11.77 -20.78
CA THR A 157 -21.65 12.99 -20.88
C THR A 157 -21.89 13.70 -19.54
N MET A 158 -21.54 13.07 -18.43
CA MET A 158 -21.71 13.59 -17.08
C MET A 158 -20.50 13.27 -16.20
N VAL A 159 -20.33 14.05 -15.13
CA VAL A 159 -19.41 13.73 -14.03
C VAL A 159 -20.14 13.88 -12.70
N ALA A 160 -20.09 12.86 -11.87
CA ALA A 160 -20.49 12.93 -10.46
C ALA A 160 -19.25 13.15 -9.59
N PHE A 161 -19.39 13.93 -8.51
CA PHE A 161 -18.31 14.16 -7.54
C PHE A 161 -18.90 14.43 -6.15
N VAL A 162 -18.04 14.47 -5.13
CA VAL A 162 -18.44 14.81 -3.77
C VAL A 162 -17.85 16.15 -3.34
N ARG A 163 -18.65 16.97 -2.66
CA ARG A 163 -18.22 18.21 -2.01
C ARG A 163 -19.03 18.39 -0.73
N ASP A 164 -18.38 18.77 0.37
CA ASP A 164 -19.03 18.94 1.68
C ASP A 164 -19.92 17.73 2.05
N ASN A 165 -19.37 16.52 1.87
CA ASN A 165 -20.03 15.23 2.11
C ASN A 165 -21.30 14.97 1.28
N ASN A 166 -21.57 15.76 0.25
CA ASN A 166 -22.73 15.63 -0.64
C ASN A 166 -22.31 15.32 -2.08
N ILE A 167 -23.12 14.53 -2.77
CA ILE A 167 -22.91 14.20 -4.18
C ILE A 167 -23.50 15.29 -5.06
N TYR A 168 -22.73 15.68 -6.07
CA TYR A 168 -23.12 16.61 -7.14
C TYR A 168 -22.93 15.94 -8.50
N LEU A 169 -23.66 16.43 -9.49
CA LEU A 169 -23.67 15.92 -10.86
C LEU A 169 -23.62 17.07 -11.86
N VAL A 170 -22.57 17.11 -12.68
CA VAL A 170 -22.39 18.05 -13.79
C VAL A 170 -22.78 17.37 -15.10
N LYS A 171 -23.60 18.06 -15.91
CA LYS A 171 -24.14 17.53 -17.18
C LYS A 171 -23.65 18.36 -18.36
N PHE A 172 -22.81 17.78 -19.21
CA PHE A 172 -22.13 18.54 -20.27
C PHE A 172 -23.07 19.03 -21.37
N LEU A 173 -24.10 18.24 -21.70
CA LEU A 173 -25.07 18.59 -22.74
C LEU A 173 -26.01 19.76 -22.37
N TYR A 174 -25.93 20.26 -21.14
CA TYR A 174 -26.75 21.36 -20.63
C TYR A 174 -25.87 22.53 -20.15
N GLY A 175 -24.78 22.82 -20.87
CA GLY A 175 -23.87 23.92 -20.55
C GLY A 175 -23.14 23.72 -19.22
N ASN A 176 -22.70 22.48 -18.95
CA ASN A 176 -22.05 22.07 -17.70
C ASN A 176 -22.90 22.38 -16.45
N SER A 177 -24.24 22.31 -16.56
CA SER A 177 -25.13 22.55 -15.42
C SER A 177 -24.83 21.59 -14.28
N GLU A 178 -24.61 22.14 -13.08
CA GLU A 178 -24.45 21.38 -11.85
C GLU A 178 -25.81 21.14 -11.18
N SER A 179 -26.00 19.93 -10.64
CA SER A 179 -27.16 19.56 -9.83
C SER A 179 -26.73 18.80 -8.59
N GLN A 180 -27.34 19.11 -7.45
CA GLN A 180 -27.11 18.42 -6.19
C GLN A 180 -27.93 17.12 -6.14
N VAL A 181 -27.32 16.03 -5.68
CA VAL A 181 -27.91 14.68 -5.59
C VAL A 181 -28.29 14.32 -4.15
N THR A 182 -27.48 14.74 -3.18
CA THR A 182 -27.75 14.55 -1.74
C THR A 182 -27.66 15.87 -0.99
N GLU A 183 -28.39 16.00 0.11
CA GLU A 183 -28.51 17.25 0.87
C GLU A 183 -28.20 17.09 2.37
N ASP A 184 -28.04 15.85 2.87
CA ASP A 184 -27.86 15.56 4.29
C ASP A 184 -26.40 15.38 4.72
N GLY A 185 -25.44 15.51 3.78
CA GLY A 185 -24.02 15.42 4.07
C GLY A 185 -23.58 16.45 5.11
N LYS A 186 -22.87 15.98 6.13
CA LYS A 186 -22.40 16.79 7.26
C LYS A 186 -21.10 16.23 7.81
N ARG A 187 -20.06 17.07 7.90
CA ARG A 187 -18.75 16.68 8.46
C ARG A 187 -18.90 16.08 9.86
N ASN A 188 -18.20 14.97 10.13
CA ASN A 188 -18.23 14.24 11.39
C ASN A 188 -19.64 13.71 11.77
N ALA A 189 -20.48 13.39 10.77
CA ALA A 189 -21.84 12.86 10.99
C ALA A 189 -22.36 12.02 9.82
N VAL A 190 -22.41 12.57 8.60
CA VAL A 190 -22.98 11.88 7.43
C VAL A 190 -22.10 12.11 6.20
N LEU A 191 -21.74 11.02 5.51
CA LEU A 191 -21.00 11.04 4.25
C LEU A 191 -21.77 10.30 3.15
N ASN A 192 -21.86 10.90 1.97
CA ASN A 192 -22.48 10.30 0.79
C ASN A 192 -21.44 10.11 -0.31
N GLY A 193 -21.22 8.85 -0.75
CA GLY A 193 -20.37 8.54 -1.89
C GLY A 193 -18.86 8.57 -1.63
N ILE A 194 -18.44 8.86 -0.40
CA ILE A 194 -17.06 8.73 0.11
C ILE A 194 -17.09 7.96 1.44
N PRO A 195 -16.07 7.13 1.73
CA PRO A 195 -15.97 6.42 3.00
C PRO A 195 -15.61 7.35 4.17
N ASP A 196 -15.91 6.89 5.38
CA ASP A 196 -15.31 7.45 6.61
C ASP A 196 -13.85 7.00 6.76
N TRP A 197 -13.18 7.43 7.85
CA TRP A 197 -11.76 7.14 8.07
C TRP A 197 -11.45 5.63 8.07
N VAL A 198 -12.23 4.83 8.80
CA VAL A 198 -11.89 3.41 9.01
C VAL A 198 -12.14 2.59 7.74
N TYR A 199 -13.20 2.91 6.98
CA TYR A 199 -13.42 2.30 5.67
C TYR A 199 -12.34 2.67 4.66
N GLU A 200 -11.88 3.93 4.67
CA GLU A 200 -10.82 4.36 3.76
C GLU A 200 -9.52 3.62 4.03
N GLU A 201 -9.11 3.59 5.29
CA GLU A 201 -7.81 3.06 5.71
C GLU A 201 -7.76 1.53 5.60
N GLU A 202 -8.79 0.84 6.07
CA GLU A 202 -8.75 -0.61 6.28
C GLU A 202 -9.44 -1.43 5.18
N PHE A 203 -10.23 -0.78 4.32
CA PHE A 203 -10.70 -1.36 3.06
C PHE A 203 -10.08 -0.67 1.82
N SER A 204 -9.07 0.19 1.99
CA SER A 204 -8.23 0.75 0.93
C SER A 204 -8.97 1.40 -0.24
N PHE A 205 -9.93 2.29 0.02
CA PHE A 205 -10.64 3.02 -1.04
C PHE A 205 -11.09 4.41 -0.62
N ASN A 206 -11.30 5.31 -1.58
CA ASN A 206 -11.79 6.68 -1.30
C ASN A 206 -13.11 7.01 -2.01
N ARG A 207 -13.60 6.14 -2.92
CA ARG A 207 -14.83 6.35 -3.70
C ARG A 207 -15.87 5.28 -3.44
N ALA A 208 -17.01 5.69 -2.90
CA ALA A 208 -18.16 4.86 -2.60
C ALA A 208 -19.39 5.18 -3.48
N LEU A 209 -19.16 5.61 -4.73
CA LEU A 209 -20.21 5.93 -5.71
C LEU A 209 -19.87 5.40 -7.11
N GLU A 210 -20.90 5.03 -7.87
CA GLU A 210 -20.80 4.39 -9.18
C GLU A 210 -21.98 4.80 -10.09
N PHE A 211 -21.76 4.86 -11.40
CA PHE A 211 -22.84 5.05 -12.39
C PHE A 211 -23.35 3.70 -12.92
N SER A 212 -24.64 3.61 -13.24
CA SER A 212 -25.18 2.47 -14.00
C SER A 212 -24.59 2.41 -15.40
N ALA A 213 -24.46 1.21 -15.98
CA ALA A 213 -23.87 1.00 -17.30
C ALA A 213 -24.55 1.82 -18.43
N ASP A 214 -25.83 2.16 -18.26
CA ASP A 214 -26.60 2.99 -19.21
C ASP A 214 -26.59 4.50 -18.86
N SER A 215 -25.77 4.90 -17.89
CA SER A 215 -25.61 6.28 -17.40
C SER A 215 -26.87 6.93 -16.82
N LYS A 216 -27.92 6.16 -16.49
CA LYS A 216 -29.19 6.73 -16.00
C LYS A 216 -29.29 6.83 -14.48
N MET A 217 -28.40 6.17 -13.74
CA MET A 217 -28.43 6.15 -12.29
C MET A 217 -27.06 6.33 -11.68
N ILE A 218 -27.07 6.81 -10.43
CA ILE A 218 -25.92 6.81 -9.53
C ILE A 218 -26.27 5.92 -8.36
N ALA A 219 -25.42 4.94 -8.05
CA ALA A 219 -25.45 4.22 -6.79
C ALA A 219 -24.37 4.78 -5.86
N TYR A 220 -24.66 4.87 -4.57
CA TYR A 220 -23.69 5.33 -3.58
C TYR A 220 -23.93 4.68 -2.22
N ILE A 221 -22.87 4.59 -1.42
CA ILE A 221 -22.95 4.24 -0.02
C ILE A 221 -23.12 5.53 0.79
N ARG A 222 -24.13 5.54 1.68
CA ARG A 222 -24.30 6.54 2.73
C ARG A 222 -23.75 5.99 4.03
N PHE A 223 -22.86 6.74 4.66
CA PHE A 223 -22.26 6.45 5.96
C PHE A 223 -22.86 7.38 7.01
N ASP A 224 -23.43 6.82 8.07
CA ASP A 224 -23.86 7.56 9.25
C ASP A 224 -22.90 7.30 10.41
N GLU A 225 -21.97 8.22 10.61
CA GLU A 225 -20.92 8.16 11.64
C GLU A 225 -21.31 8.95 12.90
N THR A 226 -22.59 9.35 13.05
CA THR A 226 -23.05 10.20 14.15
C THR A 226 -22.79 9.57 15.52
N GLU A 227 -23.03 8.26 15.64
CA GLU A 227 -22.83 7.47 16.86
C GLU A 227 -21.38 6.98 17.05
N VAL A 228 -20.51 7.17 16.04
CA VAL A 228 -19.10 6.78 16.13
C VAL A 228 -18.38 7.74 17.09
N PRO A 229 -17.54 7.24 18.02
CA PRO A 229 -16.71 8.11 18.87
C PRO A 229 -15.74 8.98 18.05
N SER A 230 -15.39 10.15 18.59
CA SER A 230 -14.38 11.02 17.99
C SER A 230 -13.03 10.85 18.68
N TYR A 231 -11.97 10.90 17.87
CA TYR A 231 -10.62 11.17 18.37
C TYR A 231 -10.26 12.63 18.09
N SER A 232 -9.45 13.23 18.97
CA SER A 232 -8.98 14.61 18.81
C SER A 232 -7.55 14.75 19.29
N PHE A 233 -6.77 15.53 18.55
CA PHE A 233 -5.40 15.85 18.93
C PHE A 233 -5.07 17.33 18.63
N PRO A 234 -4.18 17.93 19.43
CA PRO A 234 -3.78 19.31 19.22
C PRO A 234 -2.87 19.44 17.99
N VAL A 235 -3.04 20.53 17.26
CA VAL A 235 -2.21 20.95 16.13
C VAL A 235 -1.50 22.25 16.49
N PHE A 236 -0.18 22.24 16.48
CA PHE A 236 0.65 23.40 16.82
C PHE A 236 1.01 24.22 15.59
N ALA A 237 1.56 25.43 15.76
CA ALA A 237 2.06 26.21 14.62
C ALA A 237 3.17 25.46 13.85
N GLY A 238 4.08 24.78 14.54
CA GLY A 238 5.23 24.11 13.89
C GLY A 238 6.17 25.09 13.16
N SER A 239 7.25 24.57 12.60
CA SER A 239 8.21 25.34 11.79
C SER A 239 8.26 24.92 10.33
N ASN A 240 7.87 23.67 10.01
CA ASN A 240 7.85 23.17 8.64
C ASN A 240 6.88 21.99 8.46
N PRO A 241 5.62 22.21 8.00
CA PRO A 241 5.06 23.53 7.67
C PRO A 241 4.84 24.38 8.91
N HIS A 242 4.88 25.71 8.74
CA HIS A 242 4.41 26.66 9.75
C HIS A 242 2.93 26.98 9.49
N ILE A 243 2.09 26.82 10.51
CA ILE A 243 0.64 27.05 10.46
C ILE A 243 0.36 28.35 11.21
N THR A 244 0.32 29.46 10.46
CA THR A 244 0.17 30.82 11.02
C THR A 244 -1.07 30.97 11.91
N ALA A 245 -2.17 30.29 11.57
CA ALA A 245 -3.41 30.31 12.34
C ALA A 245 -3.22 29.87 13.81
N PHE A 246 -2.22 29.02 14.08
CA PHE A 246 -1.94 28.48 15.41
C PHE A 246 -0.73 29.10 16.10
N LYS A 247 -0.29 30.29 15.66
CA LYS A 247 0.90 30.98 16.20
C LYS A 247 0.79 31.30 17.70
N LYS A 248 -0.40 31.61 18.20
CA LYS A 248 -0.63 32.03 19.60
C LYS A 248 -1.25 30.94 20.46
N TYR A 249 -2.17 30.16 19.90
CA TYR A 249 -2.85 29.04 20.56
C TYR A 249 -2.86 27.84 19.59
N PRO A 250 -2.68 26.60 20.09
CA PRO A 250 -2.85 25.41 19.26
C PRO A 250 -4.30 25.33 18.74
N GLY A 251 -4.46 24.75 17.56
CA GLY A 251 -5.76 24.29 17.08
C GLY A 251 -5.98 22.82 17.44
N ASP A 252 -7.10 22.27 16.97
CA ASP A 252 -7.43 20.86 17.15
C ASP A 252 -7.84 20.24 15.81
N TYR A 253 -7.53 18.96 15.66
CA TYR A 253 -8.06 18.13 14.58
C TYR A 253 -8.95 17.05 15.18
N THR A 254 -10.22 17.02 14.77
CA THR A 254 -11.24 16.08 15.27
C THR A 254 -11.91 15.37 14.10
N TYR A 255 -12.00 14.04 14.22
CA TYR A 255 -12.62 13.14 13.26
C TYR A 255 -13.21 11.93 13.99
N LYS A 256 -13.99 11.12 13.28
CA LYS A 256 -14.61 9.89 13.79
C LYS A 256 -13.65 8.72 13.67
N TYR A 257 -13.47 7.99 14.77
CA TYR A 257 -12.59 6.83 14.83
C TYR A 257 -13.18 5.79 15.79
N PRO A 258 -13.73 4.68 15.28
CA PRO A 258 -14.20 3.59 16.12
C PRO A 258 -13.02 2.72 16.55
N LYS A 259 -12.74 2.66 17.86
CA LYS A 259 -11.80 1.68 18.43
C LYS A 259 -12.48 0.32 18.58
N THR A 260 -11.70 -0.77 18.70
CA THR A 260 -12.26 -2.13 18.84
C THR A 260 -13.38 -2.22 19.90
N GLY A 261 -14.50 -2.82 19.51
CA GLY A 261 -15.71 -2.94 20.34
C GLY A 261 -16.68 -1.75 20.26
N GLU A 262 -16.25 -0.59 19.75
CA GLU A 262 -17.11 0.59 19.61
C GLU A 262 -18.08 0.48 18.43
N ALA A 263 -19.00 1.46 18.33
CA ALA A 263 -19.93 1.56 17.21
C ALA A 263 -19.21 2.00 15.94
N ASN A 264 -19.45 1.28 14.83
CA ASN A 264 -19.08 1.69 13.48
C ASN A 264 -20.20 2.53 12.84
N SER A 265 -19.88 3.16 11.71
CA SER A 265 -20.87 3.84 10.88
C SER A 265 -21.99 2.90 10.46
N LYS A 266 -23.25 3.38 10.55
CA LYS A 266 -24.39 2.67 9.96
C LYS A 266 -24.38 2.95 8.47
N VAL A 267 -24.18 1.91 7.66
CA VAL A 267 -24.04 2.04 6.21
C VAL A 267 -25.30 1.60 5.47
N SER A 268 -25.56 2.22 4.32
CA SER A 268 -26.63 1.81 3.42
C SER A 268 -26.33 2.17 1.97
N VAL A 269 -26.77 1.34 1.03
CA VAL A 269 -26.67 1.65 -0.40
C VAL A 269 -27.92 2.36 -0.87
N HIS A 270 -27.75 3.43 -1.63
CA HIS A 270 -28.80 4.20 -2.25
C HIS A 270 -28.60 4.26 -3.76
N THR A 271 -29.69 4.34 -4.50
CA THR A 271 -29.70 4.55 -5.95
C THR A 271 -30.51 5.80 -6.28
N PHE A 272 -29.96 6.67 -7.10
CA PHE A 272 -30.56 7.90 -7.57
C PHE A 272 -30.83 7.82 -9.07
N ASP A 273 -32.09 7.96 -9.46
CA ASP A 273 -32.47 8.06 -10.87
C ASP A 273 -32.33 9.51 -11.35
N ILE A 274 -31.43 9.74 -12.30
CA ILE A 274 -31.00 11.08 -12.71
C ILE A 274 -32.14 11.88 -13.37
N LYS A 275 -33.05 11.21 -14.06
CA LYS A 275 -34.15 11.85 -14.80
C LYS A 275 -35.29 12.23 -13.86
N SER A 276 -35.74 11.28 -13.05
CA SER A 276 -36.87 11.46 -12.14
C SER A 276 -36.49 12.13 -10.81
N LYS A 277 -35.19 12.20 -10.50
CA LYS A 277 -34.63 12.69 -9.24
C LYS A 277 -35.11 11.90 -8.01
N VAL A 278 -35.45 10.62 -8.19
CA VAL A 278 -35.91 9.76 -7.10
C VAL A 278 -34.75 8.95 -6.54
N THR A 279 -34.49 9.11 -5.25
CA THR A 279 -33.57 8.26 -4.46
C THR A 279 -34.31 7.07 -3.86
N ARG A 280 -33.67 5.90 -3.87
CA ARG A 280 -34.17 4.67 -3.23
C ARG A 280 -33.07 4.05 -2.39
N LYS A 281 -33.43 3.53 -1.22
CA LYS A 281 -32.56 2.70 -0.39
C LYS A 281 -32.66 1.24 -0.87
N MET A 282 -31.52 0.60 -1.12
CA MET A 282 -31.45 -0.81 -1.53
C MET A 282 -31.80 -1.74 -0.36
N GLN A 283 -32.52 -2.82 -0.62
CA GLN A 283 -32.91 -3.82 0.39
C GLN A 283 -31.85 -4.91 0.50
N VAL A 284 -30.66 -4.52 0.97
CA VAL A 284 -29.53 -5.44 1.15
C VAL A 284 -29.75 -6.28 2.42
N PRO A 285 -29.82 -7.61 2.34
CA PRO A 285 -30.02 -8.45 3.50
C PRO A 285 -28.67 -8.67 4.22
N MET A 286 -28.24 -7.67 4.96
CA MET A 286 -27.00 -7.70 5.76
C MET A 286 -27.28 -7.51 7.24
N ASP A 287 -26.31 -7.89 8.06
CA ASP A 287 -26.34 -7.66 9.51
C ASP A 287 -26.31 -6.15 9.80
N ALA A 288 -26.93 -5.72 10.91
CA ALA A 288 -27.08 -4.30 11.23
C ALA A 288 -25.73 -3.58 11.49
N ASP A 289 -24.73 -4.34 11.93
CA ASP A 289 -23.35 -3.93 12.15
C ASP A 289 -22.40 -4.46 11.06
N GLY A 290 -22.94 -4.94 9.95
CA GLY A 290 -22.17 -5.39 8.79
C GLY A 290 -21.56 -4.22 8.01
N TYR A 291 -20.55 -4.55 7.23
CA TYR A 291 -19.83 -3.62 6.36
C TYR A 291 -20.26 -3.74 4.90
N ILE A 292 -20.07 -2.66 4.13
CA ILE A 292 -20.18 -2.65 2.67
C ILE A 292 -18.87 -2.13 2.07
N PRO A 293 -17.84 -3.00 1.89
CA PRO A 293 -16.53 -2.55 1.43
C PRO A 293 -16.56 -2.02 0.00
N ARG A 294 -17.46 -2.52 -0.86
CA ARG A 294 -17.54 -2.15 -2.28
C ARG A 294 -18.97 -2.23 -2.82
N ILE A 295 -19.27 -1.30 -3.73
CA ILE A 295 -20.36 -1.41 -4.71
C ILE A 295 -19.79 -1.26 -6.12
N ARG A 296 -20.34 -1.98 -7.10
CA ARG A 296 -19.93 -1.90 -8.50
C ARG A 296 -21.12 -2.17 -9.40
N PHE A 297 -21.39 -1.32 -10.39
CA PHE A 297 -22.29 -1.72 -11.46
C PHE A 297 -21.61 -2.74 -12.36
N THR A 298 -22.38 -3.72 -12.81
CA THR A 298 -21.93 -4.66 -13.85
C THR A 298 -22.16 -4.05 -15.24
N HIS A 299 -21.87 -4.80 -16.30
CA HIS A 299 -22.25 -4.40 -17.66
C HIS A 299 -23.79 -4.37 -17.89
N ASP A 300 -24.57 -5.03 -17.04
CA ASP A 300 -26.03 -4.91 -17.02
C ASP A 300 -26.44 -3.74 -16.10
N PRO A 301 -27.12 -2.70 -16.63
CA PRO A 301 -27.54 -1.54 -15.84
C PRO A 301 -28.53 -1.89 -14.72
N ASN A 302 -29.17 -3.06 -14.76
CA ASN A 302 -30.08 -3.54 -13.72
C ASN A 302 -29.40 -4.43 -12.67
N LYS A 303 -28.07 -4.59 -12.73
CA LYS A 303 -27.31 -5.37 -11.74
C LYS A 303 -26.24 -4.48 -11.09
N LEU A 304 -26.55 -4.01 -9.89
CA LEU A 304 -25.59 -3.42 -8.96
C LEU A 304 -25.03 -4.53 -8.06
N ALA A 305 -23.74 -4.82 -8.18
CA ALA A 305 -23.04 -5.67 -7.23
C ALA A 305 -22.85 -4.90 -5.91
N ILE A 306 -23.33 -5.49 -4.82
CA ILE A 306 -23.16 -4.99 -3.46
C ILE A 306 -22.42 -6.06 -2.67
N ILE A 307 -21.18 -5.77 -2.30
CA ILE A 307 -20.32 -6.68 -1.55
C ILE A 307 -20.44 -6.30 -0.08
N THR A 308 -20.81 -7.27 0.75
CA THR A 308 -21.00 -7.10 2.18
C THR A 308 -20.10 -8.05 2.96
N LEU A 309 -19.79 -7.66 4.18
CA LEU A 309 -18.96 -8.42 5.10
C LEU A 309 -19.59 -8.32 6.50
N ASN A 310 -19.72 -9.42 7.22
CA ASN A 310 -20.20 -9.34 8.61
C ASN A 310 -19.16 -8.67 9.52
N ARG A 311 -19.55 -8.27 10.74
CA ARG A 311 -18.64 -7.58 11.67
C ARG A 311 -17.40 -8.42 12.04
N HIS A 312 -17.54 -9.74 12.15
CA HIS A 312 -16.41 -10.67 12.37
C HIS A 312 -15.47 -10.79 11.17
N GLN A 313 -15.86 -10.27 10.01
CA GLN A 313 -15.08 -10.27 8.78
C GLN A 313 -14.76 -11.67 8.26
N ASN A 314 -15.59 -12.64 8.58
CA ASN A 314 -15.37 -14.05 8.26
C ASN A 314 -16.43 -14.61 7.31
N ARG A 315 -17.44 -13.80 6.94
CA ARG A 315 -18.45 -14.10 5.93
C ARG A 315 -18.57 -12.92 4.97
N LEU A 316 -18.17 -13.14 3.73
CA LEU A 316 -18.41 -12.25 2.60
C LEU A 316 -19.62 -12.72 1.83
N ASP A 317 -20.57 -11.82 1.59
CA ASP A 317 -21.71 -12.05 0.72
C ASP A 317 -21.70 -11.01 -0.42
N MET A 318 -21.97 -11.45 -1.65
CA MET A 318 -22.20 -10.55 -2.78
C MET A 318 -23.63 -10.69 -3.29
N TYR A 319 -24.28 -9.55 -3.48
CA TYR A 319 -25.64 -9.46 -4.02
C TYR A 319 -25.65 -8.75 -5.36
N PHE A 320 -26.52 -9.17 -6.27
CA PHE A 320 -26.97 -8.31 -7.36
C PHE A 320 -28.29 -7.65 -6.95
N GLY A 321 -28.26 -6.33 -6.84
CA GLY A 321 -29.41 -5.48 -6.58
C GLY A 321 -29.93 -4.83 -7.87
N ASP A 322 -31.25 -4.89 -8.09
CA ASP A 322 -31.89 -4.09 -9.13
C ASP A 322 -32.13 -2.67 -8.61
N PRO A 323 -31.58 -1.63 -9.27
CA PRO A 323 -31.53 -0.29 -8.70
C PRO A 323 -32.88 0.44 -8.70
N ARG A 324 -33.93 -0.10 -9.37
CA ARG A 324 -35.28 0.48 -9.38
C ARG A 324 -36.21 -0.21 -8.40
N SER A 325 -36.24 -1.53 -8.43
CA SER A 325 -37.07 -2.37 -7.57
C SER A 325 -36.48 -2.54 -6.17
N THR A 326 -35.19 -2.25 -6.00
CA THR A 326 -34.40 -2.37 -4.75
C THR A 326 -34.15 -3.80 -4.27
N VAL A 327 -34.65 -4.81 -5.00
CA VAL A 327 -34.53 -6.22 -4.64
C VAL A 327 -33.08 -6.68 -4.85
N CYS A 328 -32.50 -7.27 -3.81
CA CYS A 328 -31.15 -7.83 -3.82
C CYS A 328 -31.19 -9.37 -3.76
N LYS A 329 -30.49 -10.02 -4.70
CA LYS A 329 -30.33 -11.48 -4.74
C LYS A 329 -28.87 -11.86 -4.48
N GLN A 330 -28.63 -12.74 -3.52
CA GLN A 330 -27.28 -13.25 -3.24
C GLN A 330 -26.79 -14.11 -4.41
N VAL A 331 -25.53 -13.91 -4.80
CA VAL A 331 -24.88 -14.63 -5.91
C VAL A 331 -23.54 -15.23 -5.53
N LEU A 332 -22.94 -14.80 -4.43
CA LEU A 332 -21.70 -15.39 -3.92
C LEU A 332 -21.72 -15.34 -2.40
N ARG A 333 -21.18 -16.38 -1.78
CA ARG A 333 -20.77 -16.41 -0.39
C ARG A 333 -19.37 -17.02 -0.29
N ASP A 334 -18.53 -16.40 0.52
CA ASP A 334 -17.26 -16.97 0.95
C ASP A 334 -17.15 -16.86 2.48
N GLU A 335 -16.67 -17.93 3.11
CA GLU A 335 -16.59 -18.06 4.55
C GLU A 335 -15.20 -18.55 4.96
N SER A 336 -14.72 -18.08 6.12
CA SER A 336 -13.47 -18.51 6.72
C SER A 336 -13.65 -18.77 8.21
N ASP A 337 -12.94 -19.75 8.75
CA ASP A 337 -12.90 -19.98 10.21
C ASP A 337 -12.22 -18.83 10.98
N ALA A 338 -11.40 -18.03 10.29
CA ALA A 338 -10.73 -16.85 10.84
C ALA A 338 -11.33 -15.55 10.26
N TYR A 339 -10.89 -15.15 9.07
CA TYR A 339 -11.29 -13.91 8.40
C TYR A 339 -11.13 -14.01 6.88
N ILE A 340 -11.83 -13.17 6.14
CA ILE A 340 -11.70 -12.97 4.69
C ILE A 340 -10.66 -11.88 4.44
N LYS A 341 -9.71 -12.11 3.53
CA LYS A 341 -8.68 -11.12 3.20
C LYS A 341 -9.25 -9.95 2.43
N GLU A 342 -8.88 -8.75 2.82
CA GLU A 342 -9.25 -7.48 2.19
C GLU A 342 -9.01 -7.48 0.66
N ALA A 343 -7.89 -8.07 0.21
CA ALA A 343 -7.54 -8.13 -1.21
C ALA A 343 -8.62 -8.77 -2.11
N VAL A 344 -9.58 -9.53 -1.55
CA VAL A 344 -10.70 -10.09 -2.30
C VAL A 344 -11.52 -9.03 -3.03
N PHE A 345 -11.69 -7.84 -2.43
CA PHE A 345 -12.67 -6.85 -2.87
C PHE A 345 -12.33 -6.27 -4.25
N ASP A 346 -11.06 -6.02 -4.52
CA ASP A 346 -10.60 -5.42 -5.77
C ASP A 346 -10.25 -6.46 -6.84
N ASN A 347 -10.29 -7.76 -6.51
CA ASN A 347 -10.11 -8.86 -7.46
C ASN A 347 -11.44 -9.34 -8.08
N ILE A 348 -12.58 -8.75 -7.70
CA ILE A 348 -13.89 -9.00 -8.32
C ILE A 348 -14.06 -8.06 -9.51
N ILE A 349 -13.84 -8.60 -10.71
CA ILE A 349 -13.98 -7.89 -11.98
C ILE A 349 -15.15 -8.50 -12.75
N PHE A 350 -16.12 -7.67 -13.12
CA PHE A 350 -17.28 -8.07 -13.91
C PHE A 350 -16.97 -7.99 -15.40
N TYR A 351 -17.26 -9.07 -16.09
CA TYR A 351 -17.29 -9.20 -17.55
C TYR A 351 -18.76 -9.37 -17.98
N PRO A 352 -19.09 -9.32 -19.29
CA PRO A 352 -20.49 -9.38 -19.73
C PRO A 352 -21.29 -10.58 -19.17
N GLU A 353 -20.67 -11.76 -19.14
CA GLU A 353 -21.33 -13.03 -18.75
C GLU A 353 -20.78 -13.66 -17.47
N ASN A 354 -19.70 -13.12 -16.90
CA ASN A 354 -18.95 -13.77 -15.83
C ASN A 354 -18.27 -12.75 -14.90
N PHE A 355 -17.77 -13.21 -13.76
CA PHE A 355 -16.88 -12.43 -12.91
C PHE A 355 -15.74 -13.26 -12.31
N SER A 356 -14.61 -12.59 -12.05
CA SER A 356 -13.48 -13.16 -11.32
C SER A 356 -13.72 -13.11 -9.81
N PHE A 357 -13.16 -14.08 -9.11
CA PHE A 357 -13.13 -14.10 -7.65
C PHE A 357 -11.82 -14.73 -7.17
N VAL A 358 -11.13 -14.10 -6.23
CA VAL A 358 -9.87 -14.61 -5.68
C VAL A 358 -10.10 -14.92 -4.20
N SER A 359 -9.88 -16.16 -3.78
CA SER A 359 -10.23 -16.63 -2.43
C SER A 359 -9.28 -17.68 -1.89
N GLU A 360 -9.19 -17.72 -0.57
CA GLU A 360 -8.39 -18.68 0.20
C GLU A 360 -9.16 -19.95 0.59
N LYS A 361 -10.37 -20.16 0.07
CA LYS A 361 -11.22 -21.31 0.44
C LYS A 361 -10.59 -22.69 0.22
N SER A 362 -9.49 -22.79 -0.52
CA SER A 362 -8.71 -24.03 -0.69
C SER A 362 -7.43 -24.08 0.16
N GLY A 363 -7.30 -23.21 1.18
CA GLY A 363 -6.10 -23.04 2.02
C GLY A 363 -5.04 -22.12 1.43
N TYR A 364 -5.14 -21.77 0.14
CA TYR A 364 -4.26 -20.84 -0.56
C TYR A 364 -5.11 -19.91 -1.43
N ASN A 365 -4.62 -18.69 -1.62
CA ASN A 365 -5.31 -17.69 -2.43
C ASN A 365 -5.30 -18.09 -3.92
N HIS A 366 -6.46 -18.39 -4.48
CA HIS A 366 -6.60 -18.85 -5.86
C HIS A 366 -7.75 -18.18 -6.60
N LEU A 367 -7.66 -18.21 -7.94
CA LEU A 367 -8.61 -17.59 -8.85
C LEU A 367 -9.73 -18.56 -9.19
N TYR A 368 -10.95 -18.07 -9.08
CA TYR A 368 -12.20 -18.75 -9.39
C TYR A 368 -13.00 -17.92 -10.39
N TRP A 369 -13.71 -18.60 -11.28
CA TRP A 369 -14.50 -18.01 -12.35
C TRP A 369 -15.96 -18.37 -12.18
N TYR A 370 -16.82 -17.36 -12.09
CA TYR A 370 -18.25 -17.51 -11.82
C TYR A 370 -19.09 -16.92 -12.95
N SER A 371 -20.27 -17.48 -13.19
CA SER A 371 -21.28 -16.87 -14.05
C SER A 371 -21.99 -15.71 -13.35
N MET A 372 -22.66 -14.84 -14.11
CA MET A 372 -23.55 -13.81 -13.54
C MET A 372 -24.77 -14.38 -12.77
N GLY A 373 -24.97 -15.70 -12.77
CA GLY A 373 -25.96 -16.38 -11.94
C GLY A 373 -25.44 -16.81 -10.57
N GLY A 374 -24.13 -16.68 -10.30
CA GLY A 374 -23.49 -17.15 -9.07
C GLY A 374 -22.98 -18.59 -9.12
N ASN A 375 -23.00 -19.24 -10.29
CA ASN A 375 -22.50 -20.61 -10.43
C ASN A 375 -20.98 -20.59 -10.62
N LEU A 376 -20.25 -21.35 -9.80
CA LEU A 376 -18.82 -21.59 -10.02
C LEU A 376 -18.65 -22.39 -11.31
N LEU A 377 -18.01 -21.78 -12.31
CA LEU A 377 -17.73 -22.41 -13.60
C LEU A 377 -16.39 -23.15 -13.59
N LYS A 378 -15.38 -22.55 -12.95
CA LYS A 378 -14.00 -23.09 -12.95
C LYS A 378 -13.18 -22.55 -11.79
N GLN A 379 -12.40 -23.41 -11.14
CA GLN A 379 -11.22 -23.00 -10.38
C GLN A 379 -10.05 -22.88 -11.36
N VAL A 380 -9.58 -21.65 -11.60
CA VAL A 380 -8.59 -21.35 -12.65
C VAL A 380 -7.17 -21.71 -12.20
N THR A 381 -6.86 -21.50 -10.92
CA THR A 381 -5.55 -21.81 -10.33
C THR A 381 -5.69 -22.72 -9.11
N ALA A 382 -4.68 -23.56 -8.87
CA ALA A 382 -4.60 -24.49 -7.74
C ALA A 382 -3.15 -24.87 -7.45
N GLY A 383 -2.81 -25.14 -6.19
CA GLY A 383 -1.51 -25.60 -5.74
C GLY A 383 -1.12 -25.02 -4.38
N ASN A 384 0.07 -25.36 -3.89
CA ASN A 384 0.58 -24.85 -2.62
C ASN A 384 1.32 -23.52 -2.81
N TYR A 385 0.62 -22.55 -3.41
CA TYR A 385 1.11 -21.20 -3.69
C TYR A 385 -0.06 -20.23 -3.77
N GLU A 386 0.21 -18.93 -3.67
CA GLU A 386 -0.80 -17.87 -3.73
C GLU A 386 -0.77 -17.16 -5.08
N VAL A 387 -1.94 -16.96 -5.67
CA VAL A 387 -2.20 -15.85 -6.59
C VAL A 387 -2.12 -14.56 -5.78
N LYS A 388 -1.31 -13.60 -6.24
CA LYS A 388 -1.15 -12.30 -5.57
C LYS A 388 -2.08 -11.25 -6.20
N ASP A 389 -2.12 -11.17 -7.53
CA ASP A 389 -2.95 -10.21 -8.28
C ASP A 389 -3.64 -10.90 -9.46
N PHE A 390 -4.95 -10.71 -9.64
CA PHE A 390 -5.62 -10.99 -10.91
C PHE A 390 -5.45 -9.79 -11.84
N LEU A 391 -4.79 -10.01 -12.99
CA LEU A 391 -4.46 -8.92 -13.93
C LEU A 391 -5.54 -8.74 -15.00
N GLY A 392 -6.34 -9.77 -15.24
CA GLY A 392 -7.52 -9.74 -16.09
C GLY A 392 -7.65 -10.96 -17.00
N TRP A 393 -8.67 -10.93 -17.86
CA TRP A 393 -9.05 -11.98 -18.79
C TRP A 393 -9.13 -11.45 -20.22
N ASP A 394 -8.63 -12.23 -21.18
CA ASP A 394 -8.75 -11.97 -22.61
C ASP A 394 -9.87 -12.84 -23.20
N ALA A 395 -10.87 -12.20 -23.79
CA ALA A 395 -12.03 -12.88 -24.36
C ALA A 395 -11.71 -13.63 -25.66
N ASP A 396 -10.73 -13.17 -26.44
CA ASP A 396 -10.45 -13.69 -27.77
C ASP A 396 -9.82 -15.08 -27.70
N ASP A 397 -8.93 -15.30 -26.73
CA ASP A 397 -8.25 -16.58 -26.51
C ASP A 397 -8.68 -17.32 -25.24
N ASN A 398 -9.57 -16.70 -24.46
CA ASN A 398 -10.09 -17.17 -23.17
C ASN A 398 -8.96 -17.52 -22.19
N SER A 399 -8.03 -16.57 -22.01
CA SER A 399 -6.89 -16.70 -21.11
C SER A 399 -6.99 -15.79 -19.89
N PHE A 400 -6.46 -16.29 -18.78
CA PHE A 400 -6.39 -15.57 -17.51
C PHE A 400 -4.96 -15.15 -17.23
N TYR A 401 -4.77 -13.88 -16.91
CA TYR A 401 -3.48 -13.29 -16.56
C TYR A 401 -3.47 -12.97 -15.07
N PHE A 402 -2.40 -13.36 -14.38
CA PHE A 402 -2.27 -13.18 -12.93
C PHE A 402 -0.81 -13.15 -12.51
N THR A 403 -0.54 -12.65 -11.31
CA THR A 403 0.75 -12.85 -10.64
C THR A 403 0.63 -13.92 -9.56
N SER A 404 1.69 -14.69 -9.34
CA SER A 404 1.75 -15.64 -8.21
C SER A 404 3.16 -15.74 -7.63
N ASN A 405 3.24 -16.30 -6.42
CA ASN A 405 4.49 -16.64 -5.76
C ASN A 405 4.87 -18.13 -5.90
N GLU A 406 4.38 -18.78 -6.96
CA GLU A 406 4.58 -20.23 -7.19
C GLU A 406 6.05 -20.65 -7.21
N GLU A 407 6.96 -19.77 -7.62
CA GLU A 407 8.40 -20.08 -7.61
C GLU A 407 8.99 -20.13 -6.21
N SER A 408 8.48 -19.28 -5.31
CA SER A 408 8.98 -19.07 -3.96
C SER A 408 8.09 -18.05 -3.25
N PRO A 409 7.82 -18.19 -1.94
CA PRO A 409 7.19 -17.15 -1.12
C PRO A 409 7.87 -15.77 -1.20
N LEU A 410 9.15 -15.74 -1.56
CA LEU A 410 9.97 -14.52 -1.64
C LEU A 410 9.86 -13.83 -3.01
N ARG A 411 9.18 -14.44 -3.98
CA ARG A 411 9.16 -14.00 -5.38
C ARG A 411 7.75 -13.78 -5.87
N LYS A 412 7.63 -13.02 -6.97
CA LYS A 412 6.37 -12.79 -7.69
C LYS A 412 6.65 -12.83 -9.18
N ALA A 413 5.95 -13.69 -9.89
CA ALA A 413 6.08 -13.87 -11.32
C ALA A 413 4.73 -13.66 -12.03
N VAL A 414 4.78 -13.30 -13.31
CA VAL A 414 3.60 -13.08 -14.16
C VAL A 414 3.30 -14.37 -14.92
N TYR A 415 2.03 -14.80 -14.89
CA TYR A 415 1.57 -16.03 -15.51
C TYR A 415 0.35 -15.80 -16.39
N LYS A 416 0.18 -16.71 -17.35
CA LYS A 416 -0.99 -16.88 -18.20
C LYS A 416 -1.50 -18.31 -18.08
N ILE A 417 -2.80 -18.51 -17.95
CA ILE A 417 -3.46 -19.81 -18.14
C ILE A 417 -4.42 -19.70 -19.32
N ASP A 418 -4.22 -20.53 -20.34
CA ASP A 418 -5.07 -20.54 -21.54
C ASP A 418 -6.39 -21.32 -21.33
N ARG A 419 -7.26 -21.29 -22.33
CA ARG A 419 -8.54 -22.03 -22.35
C ARG A 419 -8.43 -23.52 -22.10
N LYS A 420 -7.29 -24.15 -22.44
CA LYS A 420 -7.03 -25.58 -22.24
C LYS A 420 -6.45 -25.87 -20.84
N GLY A 421 -6.23 -24.83 -20.03
CA GLY A 421 -5.61 -24.95 -18.71
C GLY A 421 -4.08 -24.98 -18.74
N LYS A 422 -3.44 -24.71 -19.88
CA LYS A 422 -1.98 -24.67 -19.96
C LYS A 422 -1.46 -23.39 -19.30
N LYS A 423 -0.74 -23.55 -18.20
CA LYS A 423 -0.05 -22.46 -17.50
C LYS A 423 1.30 -22.15 -18.16
N THR A 424 1.56 -20.87 -18.39
CA THR A 424 2.81 -20.35 -18.96
C THR A 424 3.31 -19.20 -18.08
N LYS A 425 4.58 -19.26 -17.66
CA LYS A 425 5.25 -18.14 -16.99
C LYS A 425 5.71 -17.12 -18.04
N LEU A 426 5.26 -15.88 -17.92
CA LEU A 426 5.57 -14.79 -18.87
C LEU A 426 6.82 -13.99 -18.44
N SER A 427 7.01 -13.76 -17.15
CA SER A 427 8.20 -13.08 -16.64
C SER A 427 9.42 -14.00 -16.71
N THR A 428 10.52 -13.52 -17.29
CA THR A 428 11.73 -14.33 -17.53
C THR A 428 12.72 -14.31 -16.37
N GLN A 429 12.82 -13.20 -15.63
CA GLN A 429 13.79 -13.04 -14.54
C GLN A 429 13.19 -13.36 -13.16
N PRO A 430 13.89 -14.11 -12.29
CA PRO A 430 13.44 -14.43 -10.95
C PRO A 430 13.62 -13.23 -10.00
N GLY A 431 12.58 -12.92 -9.24
CA GLY A 431 12.53 -11.76 -8.34
C GLY A 431 11.08 -11.33 -8.10
N ILE A 432 10.86 -10.04 -7.90
CA ILE A 432 9.52 -9.44 -7.91
C ILE A 432 9.23 -8.84 -9.28
N ASN A 433 8.22 -9.39 -9.94
CA ASN A 433 7.63 -8.87 -11.18
C ASN A 433 6.21 -8.36 -10.90
N THR A 434 5.89 -7.17 -11.41
CA THR A 434 4.54 -6.61 -11.44
C THR A 434 4.21 -6.18 -12.86
N ALA A 435 3.01 -6.48 -13.33
CA ALA A 435 2.61 -6.20 -14.69
C ALA A 435 1.37 -5.32 -14.75
N GLN A 436 1.38 -4.35 -15.66
CA GLN A 436 0.23 -3.54 -16.01
C GLN A 436 -0.08 -3.75 -17.49
N PHE A 437 -1.24 -4.35 -17.77
CA PHE A 437 -1.64 -4.72 -19.13
C PHE A 437 -2.29 -3.55 -19.89
N SER A 438 -2.21 -3.60 -21.22
CA SER A 438 -3.07 -2.82 -22.10
C SER A 438 -4.54 -3.25 -21.93
N THR A 439 -5.48 -2.38 -22.29
CA THR A 439 -6.93 -2.64 -22.12
C THR A 439 -7.45 -3.87 -22.86
N ASN A 440 -6.73 -4.32 -23.90
CA ASN A 440 -7.04 -5.51 -24.70
C ASN A 440 -6.11 -6.70 -24.40
N MET A 441 -5.30 -6.63 -23.33
CA MET A 441 -4.40 -7.70 -22.88
C MET A 441 -3.29 -8.12 -23.85
N LYS A 442 -3.06 -7.40 -24.95
CA LYS A 442 -2.02 -7.71 -25.95
C LYS A 442 -0.60 -7.37 -25.52
N TYR A 443 -0.47 -6.35 -24.66
CA TYR A 443 0.82 -5.85 -24.18
C TYR A 443 0.80 -5.68 -22.68
N TYR A 444 1.97 -5.70 -22.05
CA TYR A 444 2.11 -5.28 -20.67
C TYR A 444 3.44 -4.60 -20.38
N MET A 445 3.39 -3.62 -19.48
CA MET A 445 4.56 -3.07 -18.85
C MET A 445 4.92 -3.94 -17.65
N ASN A 446 6.10 -4.56 -17.68
CA ASN A 446 6.64 -5.32 -16.55
C ASN A 446 7.62 -4.46 -15.76
N ARG A 447 7.49 -4.47 -14.43
CA ARG A 447 8.48 -3.91 -13.51
C ARG A 447 9.10 -5.06 -12.74
N TYR A 448 10.40 -5.22 -12.90
CA TYR A 448 11.18 -6.28 -12.31
C TYR A 448 12.24 -5.72 -11.36
N SER A 449 12.47 -6.37 -10.24
CA SER A 449 13.67 -6.18 -9.41
C SER A 449 14.00 -7.47 -8.66
N ASN A 450 15.24 -7.58 -8.20
CA ASN A 450 15.67 -8.64 -7.28
C ASN A 450 16.70 -8.09 -6.29
N LEU A 451 17.19 -8.87 -5.32
CA LEU A 451 18.12 -8.35 -4.29
C LEU A 451 19.35 -7.59 -4.85
N SER A 452 19.83 -7.94 -6.04
CA SER A 452 21.04 -7.35 -6.64
C SER A 452 20.77 -6.41 -7.81
N THR A 453 19.54 -6.36 -8.32
CA THR A 453 19.18 -5.64 -9.55
C THR A 453 18.12 -4.58 -9.24
N PRO A 454 18.48 -3.28 -9.28
CA PRO A 454 17.52 -2.19 -9.22
C PRO A 454 16.45 -2.33 -10.30
N THR A 455 15.34 -1.61 -10.15
CA THR A 455 14.17 -1.74 -11.03
C THR A 455 14.54 -1.71 -12.51
N VAL A 456 14.08 -2.72 -13.25
CA VAL A 456 14.10 -2.79 -14.71
C VAL A 456 12.67 -2.75 -15.20
N ILE A 457 12.37 -1.88 -16.17
CA ILE A 457 11.03 -1.75 -16.73
C ILE A 457 11.06 -2.09 -18.21
N THR A 458 10.28 -3.09 -18.61
CA THR A 458 10.16 -3.53 -20.00
C THR A 458 8.72 -3.44 -20.49
N LEU A 459 8.55 -3.24 -21.79
CA LEU A 459 7.30 -3.46 -22.49
C LEU A 459 7.38 -4.81 -23.18
N ASN A 460 6.32 -5.61 -23.05
CA ASN A 460 6.28 -7.00 -23.48
C ASN A 460 5.00 -7.26 -24.26
N ASP A 461 5.04 -8.23 -25.16
CA ASP A 461 3.81 -8.82 -25.69
C ASP A 461 3.20 -9.82 -24.70
N ASN A 462 1.96 -10.24 -24.95
CA ASN A 462 1.24 -11.18 -24.09
C ASN A 462 1.75 -12.64 -24.13
N ALA A 463 2.85 -12.90 -24.85
CA ALA A 463 3.59 -14.16 -24.84
C ALA A 463 4.87 -14.06 -23.97
N GLY A 464 5.16 -12.89 -23.40
CA GLY A 464 6.31 -12.66 -22.53
C GLY A 464 7.58 -12.22 -23.28
N LYS A 465 7.49 -11.91 -24.58
CA LYS A 465 8.62 -11.39 -25.34
C LYS A 465 8.81 -9.92 -25.02
N VAL A 466 10.03 -9.55 -24.63
CA VAL A 466 10.43 -8.14 -24.48
C VAL A 466 10.42 -7.45 -25.84
N LEU A 467 9.66 -6.37 -25.95
CA LEU A 467 9.56 -5.51 -27.12
C LEU A 467 10.46 -4.29 -27.00
N SER A 468 10.55 -3.72 -25.80
CA SER A 468 11.37 -2.55 -25.49
C SER A 468 11.75 -2.53 -24.01
N THR A 469 12.91 -1.96 -23.69
CA THR A 469 13.36 -1.73 -22.30
C THR A 469 13.38 -0.23 -22.05
N LEU A 470 12.57 0.22 -21.08
CA LEU A 470 12.37 1.65 -20.80
C LEU A 470 13.31 2.16 -19.71
N VAL A 471 13.52 1.36 -18.66
CA VAL A 471 14.36 1.74 -17.52
C VAL A 471 15.29 0.59 -17.18
N THR A 472 16.58 0.89 -17.07
CA THR A 472 17.64 -0.06 -16.65
C THR A 472 18.35 0.37 -15.36
N ASN A 473 18.13 1.61 -14.90
CA ASN A 473 18.81 2.19 -13.74
C ASN A 473 20.35 2.24 -13.85
N ASP A 474 20.90 2.40 -15.06
CA ASP A 474 22.36 2.34 -15.26
C ASP A 474 23.12 3.48 -14.57
N ASN A 475 22.52 4.68 -14.48
CA ASN A 475 23.09 5.78 -13.69
C ASN A 475 23.18 5.42 -12.20
N LEU A 476 22.12 4.86 -11.64
CA LEU A 476 22.13 4.39 -10.25
C LEU A 476 23.19 3.30 -10.06
N LYS A 477 23.25 2.29 -10.95
CA LYS A 477 24.30 1.25 -10.88
C LYS A 477 25.70 1.87 -10.86
N LYS A 478 25.98 2.85 -11.73
CA LYS A 478 27.25 3.59 -11.78
C LYS A 478 27.51 4.39 -10.50
N THR A 479 26.49 5.01 -9.91
CA THR A 479 26.62 5.66 -8.60
C THR A 479 27.00 4.65 -7.53
N LEU A 480 26.35 3.48 -7.51
CA LEU A 480 26.59 2.44 -6.49
C LEU A 480 27.99 1.83 -6.56
N THR A 481 28.65 1.80 -7.73
CA THR A 481 30.05 1.33 -7.81
C THR A 481 31.04 2.22 -7.06
N GLN A 482 30.63 3.44 -6.68
CA GLN A 482 31.45 4.36 -5.91
C GLN A 482 31.37 4.10 -4.40
N TYR A 483 30.44 3.23 -3.95
CA TYR A 483 30.15 2.99 -2.55
C TYR A 483 30.41 1.53 -2.16
N ASN A 484 30.79 1.33 -0.91
CA ASN A 484 30.79 -0.01 -0.31
C ASN A 484 29.37 -0.31 0.19
N VAL A 485 28.55 -0.91 -0.67
CA VAL A 485 27.15 -1.22 -0.36
C VAL A 485 27.02 -2.66 0.16
N PRO A 486 26.58 -2.86 1.43
CA PRO A 486 26.23 -4.18 1.94
C PRO A 486 25.20 -4.88 1.05
N GLN A 487 25.38 -6.18 0.84
CA GLN A 487 24.47 -6.99 0.02
C GLN A 487 23.57 -7.84 0.92
N LYS A 488 22.31 -8.00 0.49
CA LYS A 488 21.36 -8.91 1.13
C LYS A 488 21.63 -10.34 0.68
N GLU A 489 21.58 -11.27 1.62
CA GLU A 489 21.68 -12.71 1.39
C GLU A 489 20.47 -13.38 2.03
N PHE A 490 19.73 -14.19 1.27
CA PHE A 490 18.64 -15.00 1.84
C PHE A 490 19.20 -16.15 2.68
N PHE A 491 18.48 -16.48 3.74
CA PHE A 491 18.71 -17.65 4.54
C PHE A 491 17.38 -18.20 5.07
N THR A 492 17.43 -19.42 5.59
CA THR A 492 16.33 -19.99 6.37
C THR A 492 16.91 -20.64 7.62
N PHE A 493 16.09 -20.73 8.66
CA PHE A 493 16.41 -21.52 9.83
C PHE A 493 15.13 -22.12 10.42
N GLN A 494 15.29 -23.14 11.25
CA GLN A 494 14.18 -23.77 11.96
C GLN A 494 14.17 -23.28 13.41
N THR A 495 13.03 -22.82 13.89
CA THR A 495 12.83 -22.48 15.31
C THR A 495 12.85 -23.73 16.17
N GLN A 496 12.96 -23.56 17.49
CA GLN A 496 12.87 -24.68 18.44
C GLN A 496 11.53 -25.42 18.37
N ASP A 497 10.46 -24.73 17.95
CA ASP A 497 9.12 -25.30 17.73
C ASP A 497 8.98 -26.01 16.37
N GLY A 498 10.06 -26.15 15.60
CA GLY A 498 10.05 -26.84 14.31
C GLY A 498 9.57 -25.98 13.13
N VAL A 499 9.37 -24.68 13.30
CA VAL A 499 8.88 -23.78 12.25
C VAL A 499 10.05 -23.29 11.39
N THR A 500 10.01 -23.51 10.08
CA THR A 500 11.00 -22.94 9.15
C THR A 500 10.63 -21.50 8.80
N LEU A 501 11.53 -20.57 9.07
CA LEU A 501 11.35 -19.13 8.79
C LEU A 501 12.29 -18.66 7.69
N ASN A 502 11.78 -17.77 6.83
CA ASN A 502 12.55 -17.13 5.77
C ASN A 502 13.17 -15.84 6.31
N GLY A 503 14.42 -15.57 5.94
CA GLY A 503 15.08 -14.33 6.29
C GLY A 503 16.02 -13.82 5.21
N TRP A 504 16.38 -12.55 5.32
CA TRP A 504 17.58 -12.01 4.66
C TRP A 504 18.51 -11.40 5.70
N MET A 505 19.80 -11.40 5.42
CA MET A 505 20.80 -10.71 6.22
C MET A 505 21.71 -9.85 5.35
N MET A 506 22.20 -8.74 5.91
CA MET A 506 23.26 -7.91 5.36
C MET A 506 24.43 -7.91 6.34
N LYS A 507 25.61 -8.32 5.87
CA LYS A 507 26.86 -8.24 6.62
C LYS A 507 27.59 -6.93 6.28
N PRO A 508 28.44 -6.40 7.17
CA PRO A 508 29.33 -5.29 6.84
C PRO A 508 30.20 -5.62 5.62
N THR A 509 30.56 -4.63 4.82
CA THR A 509 31.35 -4.85 3.59
C THR A 509 32.78 -5.34 3.86
N ASP A 510 33.31 -5.08 5.06
CA ASP A 510 34.59 -5.58 5.57
C ASP A 510 34.42 -6.80 6.51
N PHE A 511 33.35 -7.59 6.30
CA PHE A 511 33.01 -8.72 7.15
C PHE A 511 34.17 -9.71 7.29
N SER A 512 34.41 -10.15 8.53
CA SER A 512 35.38 -11.20 8.86
C SER A 512 34.80 -12.15 9.88
N ALA A 513 34.81 -13.44 9.57
CA ALA A 513 34.27 -14.48 10.47
C ALA A 513 35.04 -14.59 11.80
N SER A 514 36.23 -13.99 11.93
CA SER A 514 37.00 -13.95 13.18
C SER A 514 36.60 -12.81 14.12
N LYS A 515 35.79 -11.85 13.65
CA LYS A 515 35.26 -10.74 14.47
C LYS A 515 33.88 -11.12 15.04
N LYS A 516 33.50 -10.41 16.10
CA LYS A 516 32.19 -10.51 16.74
C LYS A 516 31.39 -9.23 16.49
N TYR A 517 30.30 -9.33 15.75
CA TYR A 517 29.48 -8.18 15.33
C TYR A 517 28.22 -8.03 16.18
N PRO A 518 27.77 -6.78 16.42
CA PRO A 518 26.41 -6.54 16.88
C PRO A 518 25.40 -6.87 15.77
N VAL A 519 24.20 -7.28 16.17
CA VAL A 519 23.09 -7.59 15.25
C VAL A 519 21.96 -6.59 15.44
N LEU A 520 21.37 -6.12 14.35
CA LEU A 520 20.14 -5.35 14.35
C LEU A 520 19.06 -6.14 13.61
N LEU A 521 18.04 -6.59 14.34
CA LEU A 521 16.85 -7.19 13.74
C LEU A 521 15.90 -6.10 13.26
N TYR A 522 15.48 -6.19 12.00
CA TYR A 522 14.40 -5.40 11.41
C TYR A 522 13.22 -6.33 11.12
N GLN A 523 12.01 -5.88 11.44
CA GLN A 523 10.79 -6.62 11.12
C GLN A 523 9.56 -5.71 11.07
N TYR A 524 8.49 -6.21 10.45
CA TYR A 524 7.15 -5.65 10.56
C TYR A 524 6.18 -6.62 11.24
N SER A 525 6.14 -7.88 10.80
CA SER A 525 5.40 -9.00 11.42
C SER A 525 3.87 -8.91 11.44
N GLY A 526 3.26 -7.87 10.88
CA GLY A 526 1.79 -7.76 10.80
C GLY A 526 1.14 -8.90 10.00
N PRO A 527 -0.11 -9.29 10.32
CA PRO A 527 -0.86 -10.29 9.57
C PRO A 527 -0.84 -10.05 8.05
N GLY A 528 -0.48 -11.09 7.29
CA GLY A 528 -0.41 -11.04 5.83
C GLY A 528 0.72 -10.21 5.21
N SER A 529 1.50 -9.48 6.02
CA SER A 529 2.65 -8.70 5.54
C SER A 529 3.82 -9.58 5.11
N GLN A 530 4.78 -9.03 4.36
CA GLN A 530 6.05 -9.68 4.03
C GLN A 530 7.17 -8.64 3.97
N GLN A 531 8.31 -8.90 4.62
CA GLN A 531 9.53 -8.08 4.53
C GLN A 531 10.71 -8.84 3.90
N VAL A 532 10.58 -10.15 3.72
CA VAL A 532 11.57 -11.01 3.09
C VAL A 532 11.13 -11.29 1.65
N LEU A 533 11.45 -10.34 0.77
CA LEU A 533 11.12 -10.40 -0.66
C LEU A 533 12.39 -10.21 -1.50
N ASP A 534 12.44 -10.87 -2.66
CA ASP A 534 13.50 -10.78 -3.65
C ASP A 534 13.33 -9.50 -4.47
N THR A 535 13.54 -8.36 -3.80
CA THR A 535 13.39 -7.02 -4.34
C THR A 535 14.53 -6.11 -3.91
N TRP A 536 14.87 -5.17 -4.78
CA TRP A 536 15.98 -4.26 -4.57
C TRP A 536 15.56 -3.06 -3.73
N SER A 537 16.37 -2.71 -2.73
CA SER A 537 16.26 -1.43 -2.03
C SER A 537 17.56 -1.06 -1.33
N ILE A 538 17.82 0.24 -1.22
CA ILE A 538 18.79 0.82 -0.28
C ILE A 538 18.02 1.64 0.73
N SER A 539 18.19 1.31 2.00
CA SER A 539 17.42 1.86 3.10
C SER A 539 18.32 2.13 4.31
N TRP A 540 17.72 2.55 5.43
CA TRP A 540 18.47 2.84 6.65
C TRP A 540 19.20 1.59 7.19
N GLU A 541 18.62 0.41 7.00
CA GLU A 541 19.20 -0.90 7.29
C GLU A 541 20.50 -1.12 6.51
N THR A 542 20.54 -0.73 5.24
CA THR A 542 21.76 -0.81 4.42
C THR A 542 22.84 0.10 4.98
N TYR A 543 22.46 1.30 5.42
CA TYR A 543 23.38 2.21 6.11
C TYR A 543 23.89 1.61 7.43
N MET A 544 23.02 1.07 8.29
CA MET A 544 23.45 0.43 9.54
C MET A 544 24.38 -0.76 9.30
N ALA A 545 24.14 -1.56 8.26
CA ALA A 545 25.07 -2.62 7.88
C ALA A 545 26.46 -2.08 7.50
N SER A 546 26.51 -0.95 6.77
CA SER A 546 27.78 -0.28 6.44
C SER A 546 28.49 0.32 7.66
N ARG A 547 27.78 0.48 8.77
CA ARG A 547 28.31 0.93 10.07
C ARG A 547 28.81 -0.22 10.94
N GLY A 548 28.95 -1.44 10.43
CA GLY A 548 29.51 -2.56 11.18
C GLY A 548 28.48 -3.37 11.97
N PHE A 549 27.19 -3.23 11.67
CA PHE A 549 26.15 -4.13 12.17
C PHE A 549 25.91 -5.27 11.17
N ILE A 550 25.56 -6.46 11.67
CA ILE A 550 24.85 -7.43 10.86
C ILE A 550 23.36 -7.10 10.96
N VAL A 551 22.72 -6.78 9.84
CA VAL A 551 21.29 -6.46 9.84
C VAL A 551 20.51 -7.66 9.32
N VAL A 552 19.47 -8.07 10.03
CA VAL A 552 18.72 -9.29 9.74
C VAL A 552 17.24 -8.98 9.73
N CYS A 553 16.51 -9.58 8.80
CA CYS A 553 15.05 -9.53 8.75
C CYS A 553 14.50 -10.94 8.59
N VAL A 554 13.46 -11.26 9.34
CA VAL A 554 12.80 -12.58 9.31
C VAL A 554 11.29 -12.40 9.32
N ASP A 555 10.63 -13.08 8.38
CA ASP A 555 9.18 -13.20 8.31
C ASP A 555 8.75 -14.42 9.15
N GLY A 556 8.14 -14.13 10.31
CA GLY A 556 7.61 -15.10 11.29
C GLY A 556 6.22 -15.63 10.93
N ARG A 557 5.65 -16.49 11.78
CA ARG A 557 4.23 -16.87 11.71
C ARG A 557 3.34 -15.63 11.67
N GLY A 558 2.24 -15.67 10.93
CA GLY A 558 1.36 -14.51 10.71
C GLY A 558 1.64 -13.76 9.40
N THR A 559 2.86 -13.81 8.86
CA THR A 559 3.18 -13.17 7.57
C THR A 559 2.57 -13.93 6.38
N GLY A 560 2.36 -13.24 5.26
CA GLY A 560 1.74 -13.81 4.06
C GLY A 560 2.69 -14.60 3.15
N GLY A 561 2.17 -15.06 2.01
CA GLY A 561 2.97 -15.73 0.97
C GLY A 561 3.17 -17.23 1.20
N ARG A 562 2.53 -17.82 2.22
CA ARG A 562 2.75 -19.20 2.65
C ARG A 562 1.45 -19.97 2.91
N GLY A 563 0.31 -19.46 2.45
CA GLY A 563 -1.01 -20.05 2.65
C GLY A 563 -1.70 -19.58 3.93
N ALA A 564 -3.01 -19.81 3.98
CA ALA A 564 -3.89 -19.31 5.02
C ALA A 564 -3.50 -19.84 6.41
N ASP A 565 -3.07 -21.10 6.54
CA ASP A 565 -2.70 -21.67 7.83
C ASP A 565 -1.51 -20.95 8.48
N PHE A 566 -0.50 -20.60 7.69
CA PHE A 566 0.68 -19.91 8.20
C PHE A 566 0.36 -18.44 8.54
N GLU A 567 -0.44 -17.78 7.71
CA GLU A 567 -0.85 -16.39 7.88
C GLU A 567 -1.84 -16.20 9.04
N LYS A 568 -2.81 -17.11 9.18
CA LYS A 568 -3.93 -16.96 10.13
C LYS A 568 -3.70 -17.63 11.47
N CYS A 569 -2.57 -18.30 11.69
CA CYS A 569 -2.28 -18.96 12.97
C CYS A 569 -2.12 -17.99 14.16
N THR A 570 -2.09 -16.68 13.92
CA THR A 570 -2.09 -15.60 14.93
C THR A 570 -3.49 -15.11 15.29
N TYR A 571 -4.54 -15.62 14.63
CA TYR A 571 -5.93 -15.24 14.90
C TYR A 571 -6.28 -15.38 16.39
N LEU A 572 -6.96 -14.36 16.92
CA LEU A 572 -7.30 -14.13 18.32
C LEU A 572 -6.11 -13.92 19.28
N ASN A 573 -4.86 -13.97 18.80
CA ASN A 573 -3.64 -13.98 19.62
C ASN A 573 -2.49 -13.22 18.95
N LEU A 574 -2.76 -12.01 18.44
CA LEU A 574 -1.73 -11.15 17.84
C LEU A 574 -0.54 -10.92 18.80
N GLY A 575 0.67 -10.83 18.27
CA GLY A 575 1.89 -10.55 19.04
C GLY A 575 2.41 -11.69 19.90
N VAL A 576 1.76 -12.86 19.91
CA VAL A 576 2.19 -13.99 20.73
C VAL A 576 3.19 -14.86 20.00
N LYS A 577 2.81 -15.43 18.85
CA LYS A 577 3.65 -16.35 18.08
C LYS A 577 4.76 -15.59 17.36
N GLU A 578 4.45 -14.41 16.88
CA GLU A 578 5.36 -13.53 16.18
C GLU A 578 6.52 -13.11 17.10
N ALA A 579 6.25 -12.73 18.35
CA ALA A 579 7.28 -12.36 19.32
C ALA A 579 8.23 -13.54 19.61
N LYS A 580 7.68 -14.76 19.76
CA LYS A 580 8.49 -15.98 19.92
C LYS A 580 9.39 -16.24 18.71
N ASP A 581 8.89 -16.01 17.51
CA ASP A 581 9.65 -16.20 16.28
C ASP A 581 10.79 -15.17 16.14
N GLN A 582 10.59 -13.94 16.60
CA GLN A 582 11.66 -12.92 16.65
C GLN A 582 12.69 -13.21 17.75
N VAL A 583 12.27 -13.70 18.93
CA VAL A 583 13.19 -14.19 19.97
C VAL A 583 14.00 -15.39 19.48
N ALA A 584 13.37 -16.36 18.80
CA ALA A 584 14.06 -17.49 18.19
C ALA A 584 15.06 -17.04 17.11
N THR A 585 14.73 -15.99 16.35
CA THR A 585 15.65 -15.37 15.39
C THR A 585 16.89 -14.79 16.10
N ALA A 586 16.69 -14.06 17.20
CA ALA A 586 17.81 -13.52 17.99
C ALA A 586 18.69 -14.65 18.57
N GLN A 587 18.10 -15.74 19.06
CA GLN A 587 18.84 -16.92 19.53
C GLN A 587 19.63 -17.59 18.41
N TYR A 588 19.01 -17.79 17.24
CA TYR A 588 19.68 -18.34 16.06
C TYR A 588 20.89 -17.47 15.67
N MET A 589 20.72 -16.15 15.60
CA MET A 589 21.82 -15.24 15.31
C MET A 589 22.89 -15.27 16.41
N GLY A 590 22.51 -15.31 17.68
CA GLY A 590 23.42 -15.43 18.81
C GLY A 590 24.26 -16.71 18.84
N SER A 591 23.83 -17.76 18.12
CA SER A 591 24.60 -19.01 17.96
C SER A 591 25.67 -18.94 16.87
N GLN A 592 25.63 -17.93 16.00
CA GLN A 592 26.62 -17.77 14.93
C GLN A 592 28.00 -17.38 15.50
N SER A 593 29.05 -18.00 14.98
CA SER A 593 30.43 -17.81 15.47
C SER A 593 30.96 -16.38 15.32
N TYR A 594 30.36 -15.56 14.46
CA TYR A 594 30.73 -14.18 14.19
C TYR A 594 29.78 -13.15 14.85
N VAL A 595 28.78 -13.60 15.63
CA VAL A 595 27.85 -12.71 16.34
C VAL A 595 28.24 -12.60 17.81
N ASP A 596 28.16 -11.39 18.33
CA ASP A 596 28.15 -11.13 19.77
C ASP A 596 26.72 -11.22 20.30
N LYS A 597 26.40 -12.34 20.97
CA LYS A 597 25.06 -12.58 21.52
C LYS A 597 24.62 -11.56 22.58
N SER A 598 25.54 -10.77 23.14
CA SER A 598 25.22 -9.71 24.10
C SER A 598 24.85 -8.38 23.43
N ARG A 599 24.95 -8.28 22.09
CA ARG A 599 24.75 -7.02 21.33
C ARG A 599 23.76 -7.23 20.18
N ILE A 600 22.58 -7.75 20.51
CA ILE A 600 21.46 -7.89 19.57
C ILE A 600 20.41 -6.84 19.90
N GLY A 601 20.03 -6.05 18.90
CA GLY A 601 18.89 -5.14 18.99
C GLY A 601 17.77 -5.50 18.03
N ILE A 602 16.60 -4.90 18.24
CA ILE A 602 15.41 -5.09 17.40
C ILE A 602 14.71 -3.76 17.14
N TRP A 603 14.17 -3.56 15.95
CA TRP A 603 13.35 -2.39 15.68
C TRP A 603 12.22 -2.67 14.69
N GLY A 604 11.22 -1.80 14.73
CA GLY A 604 10.14 -1.78 13.75
C GLY A 604 9.24 -0.56 13.90
N TRP A 605 8.31 -0.41 12.96
CA TRP A 605 7.37 0.71 12.86
C TRP A 605 5.94 0.18 12.83
N SER A 606 4.99 0.86 13.48
CA SER A 606 3.58 0.47 13.54
C SER A 606 3.40 -0.89 14.21
N TYR A 607 2.86 -1.89 13.52
CA TYR A 607 2.86 -3.28 13.99
C TYR A 607 4.29 -3.77 14.31
N GLY A 608 5.30 -3.36 13.55
CA GLY A 608 6.70 -3.67 13.86
C GLY A 608 7.18 -3.01 15.15
N GLY A 609 6.65 -1.83 15.49
CA GLY A 609 6.92 -1.18 16.77
C GLY A 609 6.28 -1.94 17.93
N TYR A 610 5.02 -2.36 17.75
CA TYR A 610 4.34 -3.27 18.67
C TYR A 610 5.15 -4.56 18.88
N MET A 611 5.59 -5.19 17.80
CA MET A 611 6.36 -6.42 17.86
C MET A 611 7.73 -6.25 18.52
N THR A 612 8.36 -5.07 18.36
CA THR A 612 9.58 -4.73 19.09
C THR A 612 9.33 -4.81 20.60
N ILE A 613 8.28 -4.15 21.08
CA ILE A 613 7.91 -4.15 22.51
C ILE A 613 7.56 -5.57 22.99
N MET A 614 6.74 -6.29 22.23
CA MET A 614 6.30 -7.64 22.57
C MET A 614 7.47 -8.65 22.63
N SER A 615 8.43 -8.55 21.70
CA SER A 615 9.60 -9.43 21.65
C SER A 615 10.58 -9.15 22.78
N MET A 616 10.81 -7.87 23.10
CA MET A 616 11.64 -7.47 24.24
C MET A 616 11.00 -7.82 25.60
N SER A 617 9.69 -8.10 25.60
CA SER A 617 8.89 -8.43 26.78
C SER A 617 8.41 -9.89 26.77
N GLU A 618 8.96 -10.75 25.91
CA GLU A 618 8.55 -12.16 25.79
C GLU A 618 8.92 -12.99 27.03
N GLY A 619 9.96 -12.57 27.77
CA GLY A 619 10.48 -13.24 28.96
C GLY A 619 11.90 -13.77 28.78
N THR A 620 12.38 -13.93 27.54
CA THR A 620 13.76 -14.32 27.24
C THR A 620 14.64 -13.08 26.98
N PRO A 621 15.65 -12.76 27.82
CA PRO A 621 16.44 -11.53 27.70
C PRO A 621 17.53 -11.62 26.61
N VAL A 622 17.12 -11.73 25.34
CA VAL A 622 18.02 -11.83 24.17
C VAL A 622 18.33 -10.49 23.52
N PHE A 623 17.51 -9.46 23.78
CA PHE A 623 17.67 -8.13 23.19
C PHE A 623 18.31 -7.16 24.19
N LYS A 624 19.42 -6.53 23.80
CA LYS A 624 20.06 -5.47 24.58
C LYS A 624 19.40 -4.11 24.37
N ALA A 625 18.87 -3.85 23.18
CA ALA A 625 18.20 -2.60 22.86
C ALA A 625 17.10 -2.76 21.81
N GLY A 626 16.10 -1.87 21.82
CA GLY A 626 15.15 -1.81 20.73
C GLY A 626 14.49 -0.47 20.52
N VAL A 627 13.97 -0.26 19.31
CA VAL A 627 13.27 0.97 18.91
C VAL A 627 11.88 0.63 18.41
N ALA A 628 10.87 1.20 19.05
CA ALA A 628 9.47 1.06 18.67
C ALA A 628 8.96 2.39 18.12
N VAL A 629 8.76 2.45 16.79
CA VAL A 629 8.25 3.65 16.11
C VAL A 629 6.74 3.51 15.87
N ALA A 630 5.96 4.52 16.26
CA ALA A 630 4.52 4.58 16.08
C ALA A 630 3.80 3.28 16.50
N ALA A 631 4.19 2.69 17.64
CA ALA A 631 3.79 1.35 18.03
C ALA A 631 2.34 1.30 18.53
N VAL A 632 1.58 0.30 18.08
CA VAL A 632 0.40 -0.15 18.83
C VAL A 632 0.89 -0.76 20.15
N THR A 633 0.17 -0.52 21.24
CA THR A 633 0.52 -1.02 22.58
C THR A 633 -0.61 -1.79 23.23
N ASP A 634 -1.86 -1.50 22.82
CA ASP A 634 -3.03 -2.27 23.17
C ASP A 634 -4.02 -2.26 21.99
N TRP A 635 -4.57 -3.42 21.65
CA TRP A 635 -5.55 -3.55 20.56
C TRP A 635 -6.90 -2.88 20.89
N ASN A 636 -7.16 -2.55 22.16
CA ASN A 636 -8.27 -1.67 22.57
C ASN A 636 -8.08 -0.21 22.08
N TYR A 637 -6.87 0.19 21.72
CA TYR A 637 -6.59 1.55 21.26
C TYR A 637 -6.61 1.70 19.74
N TYR A 638 -6.72 0.61 19.01
CA TYR A 638 -6.69 0.57 17.55
C TYR A 638 -8.09 0.41 16.97
N ASP A 639 -8.24 0.60 15.66
CA ASP A 639 -9.55 0.67 15.01
C ASP A 639 -10.29 -0.67 14.97
N THR A 640 -11.60 -0.60 14.77
CA THR A 640 -12.50 -1.76 14.70
C THR A 640 -12.21 -2.69 13.53
N ILE A 641 -12.00 -2.19 12.32
CA ILE A 641 -11.91 -3.05 11.12
C ILE A 641 -10.61 -3.85 11.19
N TYR A 642 -9.47 -3.24 11.48
CA TYR A 642 -8.23 -3.99 11.65
C TYR A 642 -8.28 -4.88 12.90
N GLY A 643 -8.56 -4.29 14.06
CA GLY A 643 -8.44 -4.98 15.34
C GLY A 643 -9.40 -6.16 15.46
N GLU A 644 -10.67 -6.00 15.06
CA GLU A 644 -11.66 -7.07 15.16
C GLU A 644 -11.49 -8.15 14.07
N CYS A 645 -10.93 -7.83 12.91
CA CYS A 645 -10.60 -8.82 11.87
C CYS A 645 -9.69 -9.93 12.42
N PHE A 646 -8.70 -9.55 13.22
CA PHE A 646 -7.71 -10.48 13.75
C PHE A 646 -7.99 -10.93 15.19
N MET A 647 -8.71 -10.12 15.98
CA MET A 647 -8.90 -10.37 17.42
C MET A 647 -10.36 -10.56 17.84
N ARG A 648 -11.35 -10.39 16.96
CA ARG A 648 -12.77 -10.18 17.31
C ARG A 648 -12.95 -9.00 18.27
N THR A 649 -14.14 -8.81 18.85
CA THR A 649 -14.34 -7.75 19.84
C THR A 649 -13.66 -8.10 21.19
N PRO A 650 -13.28 -7.09 22.00
CA PRO A 650 -12.74 -7.32 23.34
C PRO A 650 -13.67 -8.17 24.24
N LYS A 651 -14.99 -8.03 24.05
CA LYS A 651 -16.00 -8.81 24.80
C LYS A 651 -15.95 -10.30 24.46
N GLU A 652 -15.67 -10.65 23.21
CA GLU A 652 -15.63 -12.04 22.74
C GLU A 652 -14.27 -12.71 22.97
N ASN A 653 -13.20 -11.92 23.08
CA ASN A 653 -11.83 -12.43 23.14
C ASN A 653 -10.98 -11.75 24.24
N ALA A 654 -11.54 -11.59 25.44
CA ALA A 654 -10.88 -10.88 26.54
C ALA A 654 -9.46 -11.41 26.86
N GLU A 655 -9.28 -12.73 26.90
CA GLU A 655 -7.96 -13.32 27.15
C GLU A 655 -6.98 -13.11 25.97
N GLY A 656 -7.47 -13.11 24.73
CA GLY A 656 -6.66 -12.76 23.56
C GLY A 656 -6.15 -11.34 23.65
N TYR A 657 -7.04 -10.36 23.85
CA TYR A 657 -6.68 -8.94 24.03
C TYR A 657 -5.67 -8.75 25.17
N LYS A 658 -5.89 -9.40 26.31
CA LYS A 658 -4.97 -9.40 27.45
C LYS A 658 -3.59 -9.97 27.09
N SER A 659 -3.55 -11.12 26.40
CA SER A 659 -2.31 -11.78 25.99
C SER A 659 -1.53 -10.99 24.94
N SER A 660 -2.23 -10.20 24.13
CA SER A 660 -1.71 -9.37 23.05
C SER A 660 -1.40 -7.94 23.49
N SER A 661 -1.75 -7.53 24.70
CA SER A 661 -1.43 -6.20 25.24
C SER A 661 0.04 -6.11 25.66
N ALA A 662 0.73 -5.05 25.26
CA ALA A 662 2.10 -4.79 25.71
C ALA A 662 2.18 -4.52 27.22
N PHE A 663 1.10 -3.97 27.80
CA PHE A 663 1.03 -3.63 29.22
C PHE A 663 1.14 -4.87 30.11
N THR A 664 0.53 -6.00 29.72
CA THR A 664 0.54 -7.23 30.52
C THR A 664 1.92 -7.88 30.60
N ARG A 665 2.82 -7.54 29.66
CA ARG A 665 4.18 -8.06 29.58
C ARG A 665 5.25 -7.03 29.99
N ALA A 666 4.89 -5.77 30.23
CA ALA A 666 5.84 -4.69 30.48
C ALA A 666 6.82 -4.96 31.65
N ASN A 667 6.42 -5.73 32.67
CA ASN A 667 7.30 -6.19 33.74
C ASN A 667 8.49 -7.02 33.23
N GLN A 668 8.27 -7.81 32.18
CA GLN A 668 9.26 -8.67 31.54
C GLN A 668 10.12 -7.93 30.51
N LEU A 669 9.83 -6.65 30.22
CA LEU A 669 10.65 -5.83 29.33
C LEU A 669 12.11 -5.85 29.80
N ASN A 670 12.99 -6.26 28.90
CA ASN A 670 14.44 -6.29 29.09
C ASN A 670 15.16 -5.52 27.97
N GLY A 671 16.29 -4.90 28.32
CA GLY A 671 17.08 -4.06 27.41
C GLY A 671 16.64 -2.60 27.40
N ASN A 672 17.38 -1.77 26.66
CA ASN A 672 17.15 -0.34 26.54
C ASN A 672 16.13 -0.07 25.43
N LEU A 673 15.06 0.67 25.74
CA LEU A 673 13.97 0.96 24.80
C LEU A 673 13.97 2.43 24.38
N LEU A 674 13.81 2.69 23.08
CA LEU A 674 13.47 4.01 22.55
C LEU A 674 12.07 3.98 21.93
N LEU A 675 11.16 4.77 22.49
CA LEU A 675 9.83 5.03 21.94
C LEU A 675 9.88 6.23 21.00
N VAL A 676 9.30 6.11 19.81
CA VAL A 676 9.23 7.22 18.84
C VAL A 676 7.83 7.37 18.28
N HIS A 677 7.26 8.59 18.27
CA HIS A 677 5.90 8.78 17.77
C HIS A 677 5.65 10.17 17.17
N GLY A 678 4.75 10.27 16.20
CA GLY A 678 4.19 11.54 15.74
C GLY A 678 3.01 12.00 16.61
N MET A 679 2.94 13.28 17.00
CA MET A 679 1.84 13.77 17.85
C MET A 679 0.49 13.80 17.16
N ALA A 680 0.49 13.91 15.82
CA ALA A 680 -0.70 14.03 14.98
C ALA A 680 -0.90 12.74 14.16
N ASP A 681 -0.56 11.59 14.74
CA ASP A 681 -0.79 10.27 14.15
C ASP A 681 -2.28 9.92 14.24
N ASP A 682 -2.93 9.97 13.08
CA ASP A 682 -4.35 9.67 12.87
C ASP A 682 -4.64 8.17 12.71
N ASN A 683 -3.61 7.33 12.62
CA ASN A 683 -3.74 5.88 12.49
C ASN A 683 -3.42 5.18 13.82
N VAL A 684 -2.14 5.16 14.21
CA VAL A 684 -1.75 4.68 15.55
C VAL A 684 -1.70 5.89 16.45
N HIS A 685 -2.82 6.17 17.11
CA HIS A 685 -2.94 7.32 18.01
C HIS A 685 -1.77 7.44 18.99
N PHE A 686 -1.29 8.66 19.19
CA PHE A 686 -0.24 8.99 20.17
C PHE A 686 -0.57 8.50 21.59
N GLN A 687 -1.85 8.30 21.90
CA GLN A 687 -2.33 7.59 23.09
C GLN A 687 -1.52 6.32 23.39
N ASN A 688 -1.22 5.49 22.38
CA ASN A 688 -0.45 4.26 22.56
C ASN A 688 0.92 4.51 23.21
N CYS A 689 1.67 5.48 22.67
CA CYS A 689 2.99 5.82 23.19
C CYS A 689 2.89 6.49 24.58
N ALA A 690 1.95 7.40 24.77
CA ALA A 690 1.78 8.13 26.03
C ALA A 690 1.40 7.20 27.19
N GLU A 691 0.39 6.34 27.00
CA GLU A 691 -0.08 5.40 28.03
C GLU A 691 0.99 4.35 28.37
N TYR A 692 1.67 3.81 27.35
CA TYR A 692 2.73 2.82 27.60
C TYR A 692 3.96 3.44 28.29
N ALA A 693 4.35 4.65 27.89
CA ALA A 693 5.43 5.40 28.56
C ALA A 693 5.09 5.65 30.04
N GLU A 694 3.86 6.08 30.35
CA GLU A 694 3.39 6.25 31.73
C GLU A 694 3.43 4.93 32.50
N HIS A 695 2.97 3.83 31.90
CA HIS A 695 3.02 2.52 32.54
C HIS A 695 4.45 2.07 32.87
N LEU A 696 5.41 2.31 31.97
CA LEU A 696 6.83 2.03 32.23
C LEU A 696 7.39 2.85 33.39
N VAL A 697 6.97 4.12 33.54
CA VAL A 697 7.32 4.97 34.70
C VAL A 697 6.84 4.31 36.00
N GLN A 698 5.59 3.86 36.05
CA GLN A 698 5.04 3.19 37.24
C GLN A 698 5.76 1.87 37.59
N LEU A 699 6.32 1.20 36.58
CA LEU A 699 7.16 0.00 36.77
C LEU A 699 8.64 0.32 37.04
N ASN A 700 9.02 1.60 37.10
CA ASN A 700 10.41 2.06 37.19
C ASN A 700 11.32 1.48 36.08
N LYS A 701 10.76 1.27 34.88
CA LYS A 701 11.50 0.85 33.69
C LYS A 701 12.01 2.10 32.98
N GLN A 702 13.31 2.18 32.78
CA GLN A 702 13.94 3.31 32.08
C GLN A 702 13.77 3.16 30.56
N PHE A 703 13.49 4.27 29.86
CA PHE A 703 13.36 4.32 28.41
C PHE A 703 13.74 5.71 27.89
N ASP A 704 14.12 5.79 26.61
CA ASP A 704 14.21 7.04 25.87
C ASP A 704 12.91 7.28 25.09
N MET A 705 12.56 8.54 24.86
CA MET A 705 11.40 8.92 24.05
C MET A 705 11.72 10.06 23.08
N GLN A 706 11.23 9.96 21.84
CA GLN A 706 11.27 11.03 20.84
C GLN A 706 9.87 11.25 20.25
N VAL A 707 9.34 12.45 20.47
CA VAL A 707 8.03 12.85 19.94
C VAL A 707 8.21 13.88 18.82
N TYR A 708 7.44 13.75 17.75
CA TYR A 708 7.49 14.65 16.59
C TYR A 708 6.20 15.47 16.44
N THR A 709 6.31 16.78 16.66
CA THR A 709 5.20 17.74 16.57
C THR A 709 4.53 17.73 15.21
N ASN A 710 3.20 17.65 15.19
CA ASN A 710 2.32 17.66 14.01
C ASN A 710 2.63 16.59 12.94
N ARG A 711 3.46 15.60 13.26
CA ARG A 711 3.72 14.51 12.32
C ARG A 711 2.67 13.43 12.47
N ASN A 712 2.18 12.94 11.34
CA ASN A 712 1.32 11.77 11.27
C ASN A 712 2.15 10.48 11.32
N HIS A 713 1.48 9.35 11.05
CA HIS A 713 2.05 8.01 11.06
C HIS A 713 3.33 7.85 10.24
N GLY A 714 3.48 8.62 9.16
CA GLY A 714 4.64 8.56 8.27
C GLY A 714 5.88 9.32 8.78
N ILE A 715 5.78 10.14 9.83
CA ILE A 715 6.88 10.90 10.46
C ILE A 715 7.85 11.53 9.44
N TYR A 716 7.34 12.40 8.56
CA TYR A 716 8.13 13.08 7.53
C TYR A 716 7.81 14.58 7.40
N GLY A 717 8.63 15.29 6.62
CA GLY A 717 8.48 16.72 6.33
C GLY A 717 9.69 17.53 6.80
N GLY A 718 10.28 18.32 5.90
CA GLY A 718 11.54 19.01 6.14
C GLY A 718 12.64 18.05 6.60
N ASN A 719 13.34 18.39 7.68
CA ASN A 719 14.45 17.60 8.21
C ASN A 719 14.03 16.41 9.10
N THR A 720 12.72 16.16 9.24
CA THR A 720 12.17 15.17 10.20
C THR A 720 12.72 13.77 9.99
N ARG A 721 12.72 13.26 8.74
CA ARG A 721 13.21 11.91 8.43
C ARG A 721 14.71 11.75 8.67
N TYR A 722 15.50 12.77 8.34
CA TYR A 722 16.93 12.75 8.64
C TYR A 722 17.17 12.72 10.15
N HIS A 723 16.53 13.62 10.91
CA HIS A 723 16.61 13.64 12.37
C HIS A 723 16.20 12.30 13.00
N LEU A 724 15.11 11.70 12.49
CA LEU A 724 14.61 10.39 12.95
C LEU A 724 15.68 9.31 12.81
N TYR A 725 16.19 9.09 11.61
CA TYR A 725 17.17 8.04 11.41
C TYR A 725 18.52 8.36 12.06
N THR A 726 18.88 9.63 12.24
CA THR A 726 20.04 10.01 13.06
C THR A 726 19.84 9.61 14.53
N LYS A 727 18.67 9.90 15.11
CA LYS A 727 18.33 9.51 16.49
C LYS A 727 18.38 8.00 16.67
N LEU A 728 17.78 7.24 15.75
CA LEU A 728 17.81 5.78 15.76
C LEU A 728 19.24 5.22 15.64
N THR A 729 20.03 5.77 14.71
CA THR A 729 21.44 5.39 14.53
C THR A 729 22.23 5.60 15.81
N ASN A 730 22.15 6.81 16.38
CA ASN A 730 22.90 7.16 17.58
C ASN A 730 22.49 6.29 18.78
N PHE A 731 21.21 5.96 18.90
CA PHE A 731 20.71 5.05 19.93
C PHE A 731 21.35 3.67 19.79
N PHE A 732 21.26 3.03 18.63
CA PHE A 732 21.84 1.69 18.44
C PHE A 732 23.37 1.67 18.52
N GLU A 733 24.06 2.70 18.03
CA GLU A 733 25.51 2.81 18.21
C GLU A 733 25.89 2.94 19.68
N ARG A 734 25.14 3.73 20.48
CA ARG A 734 25.38 3.86 21.93
C ARG A 734 25.16 2.54 22.68
N GLU A 735 24.11 1.80 22.32
CA GLU A 735 23.74 0.60 23.08
C GLU A 735 24.49 -0.67 22.65
N LEU A 736 24.91 -0.77 21.39
CA LEU A 736 25.41 -2.02 20.80
C LEU A 736 26.86 -1.95 20.30
N LYS A 737 27.53 -0.80 20.36
CA LYS A 737 28.97 -0.70 20.14
C LYS A 737 29.67 -0.29 21.42
#